data_AF-A0A0C1MG79-F1
#
_entry.id   AF-A0A0C1MG79-F1
#
_cell.length_a   1.000
_cell.length_b   1.000
_cell.length_c   1.000
_cell.angle_alpha   90.00
_cell.angle_beta   90.00
_cell.angle_gamma   90.00
#
_symmetry.space_group_name_H-M   'P 1'
#
loop_
_entity.id
_entity.type
_entity.pdbx_description
1 polymer ?
#
loop_
_entity_poly.entity_id
_entity_poly.type
_entity_poly.pdbx_seq_one_letter_code
_entity_poly.pdbx_strand_id
1 'polypeptide(L)'
;MKNIIKIISLPLCLFSVNKAYAEHTQAQWVGKFDLLSQQYQAQYPNSFSRSSNLAWAEAYYLDALIEMYLGTNNQNYLDTFISRVDKAFALAKDDTGMGVDGYKGWGEWVYSIDAIENFGAEEADSQDSSLPANWYRWQSTAETAYRNTADKVDDGKSRAGFTIKTAPDTNRWHVLQTPLRNPHKANEHFDPNGKYQINFHAKIENCDSGVKGLLQVYDFTERKLLLNTYVESHSFTSHVAEFIAPSDPSNNVHIRLYATDYKKHCTVHFDNIRVRSWREYLVHDGMITAPIAKFIKLARTGRLDARFNSWADGYYDFLINHTFPKWEKDLHNTLNGNLVYLFANDSSSRKPGQSLPHNQYLALQRTYAELAQVEDSDPNHQFMAKQLIEAFKSSLTLGQYQADSGLSVNKYEWSYWSLLTDKDTTSDGFNWTGTEDTSHGNLDVAAAVSSYHAGLGFSKEEMNYFANTADFMISHCANFSRHVNKCYDSESLTSLRWWMQLAEFKPSIYHDSEVKLTSVFDAIQGVNQRYYMGAIAQLVKGYRVYDQSFDVGFANALPAEWRHWQSTPETVFLSTNSAFSGAQGLTVKNKPTYGWQVAQKVFKYEPGATYRLESMARVSSGDANGRIMIYDATSKKSIGQKITTSRTWSPLSMEFTVPETAGHQLQIYLYSTNWQVDSEIHFDDLEIYRIN
;
A
#
# COMPACT_ATOMS: atom_id res chain seq x y z
N MET A 1 30.91 -9.65 66.00
CA MET A 1 29.43 -9.59 66.05
C MET A 1 28.90 -9.54 64.62
N LYS A 2 27.96 -10.44 64.30
CA LYS A 2 27.07 -10.49 63.12
C LYS A 2 27.64 -10.99 61.78
N ASN A 3 27.66 -12.34 61.71
CA ASN A 3 27.02 -13.22 60.73
C ASN A 3 27.12 -12.93 59.22
N ILE A 4 27.91 -13.81 58.60
CA ILE A 4 27.86 -14.23 57.20
C ILE A 4 26.52 -14.95 56.94
N ILE A 5 25.74 -14.51 55.96
CA ILE A 5 24.65 -15.28 55.36
C ILE A 5 24.90 -15.31 53.84
N LYS A 6 25.23 -16.51 53.33
CA LYS A 6 25.18 -16.85 51.90
C LYS A 6 23.72 -16.85 51.48
N ILE A 7 23.33 -15.96 50.57
CA ILE A 7 22.05 -16.05 49.86
C ILE A 7 22.30 -16.91 48.62
N ILE A 8 21.71 -18.10 48.63
CA ILE A 8 21.60 -19.01 47.49
C ILE A 8 20.63 -18.35 46.51
N SER A 9 21.10 -18.06 45.31
CA SER A 9 20.27 -17.62 44.18
C SER A 9 19.39 -18.78 43.73
N LEU A 10 18.12 -18.78 44.16
CA LEU A 10 17.06 -19.58 43.55
C LEU A 10 16.79 -19.04 42.13
N PRO A 11 16.65 -19.89 41.11
CA PRO A 11 16.19 -19.44 39.80
C PRO A 11 14.72 -19.04 39.94
N LEU A 12 14.42 -17.75 39.80
CA LEU A 12 13.06 -17.29 39.57
C LEU A 12 12.62 -17.88 38.22
N CYS A 13 11.79 -18.92 38.27
CA CYS A 13 10.95 -19.28 37.13
C CYS A 13 10.03 -18.08 36.88
N LEU A 14 10.39 -17.28 35.87
CA LEU A 14 9.48 -16.31 35.26
C LEU A 14 8.37 -17.12 34.58
N PHE A 15 7.30 -17.39 35.31
CA PHE A 15 6.03 -17.71 34.69
C PHE A 15 5.59 -16.46 33.93
N SER A 16 5.66 -16.53 32.60
CA SER A 16 4.95 -15.58 31.74
C SER A 16 3.48 -15.64 32.12
N VAL A 17 2.97 -14.57 32.71
CA VAL A 17 1.53 -14.40 32.87
C VAL A 17 1.01 -14.08 31.48
N ASN A 18 0.69 -15.13 30.71
CA ASN A 18 -0.18 -14.99 29.55
C ASN A 18 -1.53 -14.51 30.07
N LYS A 19 -1.76 -13.19 30.05
CA LYS A 19 -3.13 -12.69 30.05
C LYS A 19 -3.76 -13.26 28.78
N ALA A 20 -4.59 -14.29 28.94
CA ALA A 20 -5.52 -14.69 27.90
C ALA A 20 -6.44 -13.48 27.68
N TYR A 21 -6.20 -12.74 26.61
CA TYR A 21 -7.16 -11.76 26.15
C TYR A 21 -8.35 -12.54 25.60
N ALA A 22 -9.57 -12.20 26.02
CA ALA A 22 -10.76 -12.77 25.42
C ALA A 22 -10.79 -12.35 23.95
N GLU A 23 -10.96 -13.30 23.03
CA GLU A 23 -11.10 -13.04 21.60
C GLU A 23 -12.27 -12.07 21.35
N HIS A 24 -12.05 -11.10 20.47
CA HIS A 24 -13.09 -10.17 20.05
C HIS A 24 -13.88 -10.77 18.88
N THR A 25 -15.20 -10.74 18.99
CA THR A 25 -16.10 -11.18 17.92
C THR A 25 -15.91 -10.35 16.66
N GLN A 26 -16.21 -10.93 15.49
CA GLN A 26 -16.20 -10.22 14.20
C GLN A 26 -17.02 -8.91 14.26
N ALA A 27 -18.19 -8.91 14.92
CA ALA A 27 -19.04 -7.73 15.09
C ALA A 27 -18.35 -6.60 15.88
N GLN A 28 -17.51 -6.92 16.87
CA GLN A 28 -16.72 -5.93 17.61
C GLN A 28 -15.63 -5.31 16.71
N TRP A 29 -14.98 -6.11 15.87
CA TRP A 29 -14.01 -5.62 14.89
C TRP A 29 -14.66 -4.76 13.80
N VAL A 30 -15.85 -5.13 13.31
CA VAL A 30 -16.65 -4.31 12.40
C VAL A 30 -16.98 -2.96 13.04
N GLY A 31 -17.50 -2.95 14.27
CA GLY A 31 -17.80 -1.70 14.98
C GLY A 31 -16.55 -0.83 15.21
N LYS A 32 -15.39 -1.46 15.42
CA LYS A 32 -14.09 -0.76 15.52
C LYS A 32 -13.71 -0.12 14.19
N PHE A 33 -13.84 -0.85 13.08
CA PHE A 33 -13.58 -0.33 11.74
C PHE A 33 -14.49 0.86 11.43
N ASP A 34 -15.80 0.73 11.65
CA ASP A 34 -16.80 1.74 11.35
C ASP A 34 -16.55 3.05 12.10
N LEU A 35 -16.16 2.96 13.38
CA LEU A 35 -15.77 4.12 14.19
C LEU A 35 -14.58 4.87 13.57
N LEU A 36 -13.51 4.17 13.21
CA LEU A 36 -12.32 4.78 12.61
C LEU A 36 -12.63 5.35 11.23
N SER A 37 -13.41 4.61 10.42
CA SER A 37 -13.87 4.99 9.09
C SER A 37 -14.65 6.30 9.13
N GLN A 38 -15.61 6.43 10.06
CA GLN A 38 -16.39 7.66 10.24
C GLN A 38 -15.50 8.84 10.65
N GLN A 39 -14.57 8.63 11.59
CA GLN A 39 -13.65 9.68 12.05
C GLN A 39 -12.70 10.15 10.94
N TYR A 40 -12.16 9.20 10.15
CA TYR A 40 -11.31 9.51 9.01
C TYR A 40 -12.04 10.34 7.97
N GLN A 41 -13.26 9.94 7.59
CA GLN A 41 -14.08 10.68 6.64
C GLN A 41 -14.40 12.10 7.12
N ALA A 42 -14.71 12.27 8.41
CA ALA A 42 -15.03 13.57 9.00
C ALA A 42 -13.83 14.52 9.04
N GLN A 43 -12.64 14.02 9.39
CA GLN A 43 -11.44 14.86 9.51
C GLN A 43 -10.74 15.11 8.17
N TYR A 44 -10.84 14.16 7.25
CA TYR A 44 -10.18 14.21 5.95
C TYR A 44 -11.19 14.13 4.80
N PRO A 45 -12.12 15.10 4.69
CA PRO A 45 -13.11 15.11 3.63
C PRO A 45 -12.47 15.38 2.25
N ASN A 46 -11.28 15.99 2.22
CA ASN A 46 -10.55 16.43 1.03
C ASN A 46 -9.06 16.02 1.04
N SER A 47 -8.68 14.87 1.62
CA SER A 47 -7.28 14.41 1.67
C SER A 47 -6.62 14.18 0.30
N PHE A 48 -7.37 14.31 -0.79
CA PHE A 48 -7.00 13.87 -2.14
C PHE A 48 -6.12 14.86 -2.94
N SER A 49 -5.81 16.05 -2.41
CA SER A 49 -5.11 17.09 -3.17
C SER A 49 -3.60 16.87 -3.33
N ARG A 50 -3.05 15.82 -2.71
CA ARG A 50 -1.63 15.48 -2.69
C ARG A 50 -1.46 13.99 -2.92
N SER A 51 -0.61 13.59 -3.85
CA SER A 51 -0.45 12.17 -4.19
C SER A 51 0.06 11.32 -3.03
N SER A 52 0.85 11.89 -2.12
CA SER A 52 1.30 11.16 -0.93
C SER A 52 0.16 10.79 0.04
N ASN A 53 -0.84 11.65 0.20
CA ASN A 53 -2.01 11.33 1.02
C ASN A 53 -2.90 10.28 0.34
N LEU A 54 -2.99 10.32 -1.00
CA LEU A 54 -3.66 9.27 -1.76
C LEU A 54 -2.95 7.93 -1.56
N ALA A 55 -1.63 7.89 -1.69
CA ALA A 55 -0.84 6.67 -1.57
C ALA A 55 -0.80 6.11 -0.14
N TRP A 56 -0.53 6.96 0.84
CA TRP A 56 -0.18 6.54 2.21
C TRP A 56 -1.31 6.76 3.21
N ALA A 57 -2.53 7.04 2.76
CA ALA A 57 -3.72 7.03 3.61
C ALA A 57 -4.95 6.53 2.85
N GLU A 58 -5.27 7.14 1.71
CA GLU A 58 -6.51 6.83 0.98
C GLU A 58 -6.49 5.42 0.38
N ALA A 59 -5.42 5.04 -0.31
CA ALA A 59 -5.25 3.71 -0.90
C ALA A 59 -5.46 2.59 0.12
N TYR A 60 -4.88 2.75 1.31
CA TYR A 60 -5.03 1.82 2.42
C TYR A 60 -6.48 1.72 2.90
N TYR A 61 -7.20 2.83 2.92
CA TYR A 61 -8.60 2.87 3.32
C TYR A 61 -9.49 2.24 2.24
N LEU A 62 -9.25 2.55 0.96
CA LEU A 62 -9.95 1.97 -0.18
C LEU A 62 -9.79 0.44 -0.24
N ASP A 63 -8.57 -0.07 -0.07
CA ASP A 63 -8.32 -1.51 0.01
C ASP A 63 -9.11 -2.12 1.18
N ALA A 64 -9.06 -1.49 2.37
CA ALA A 64 -9.77 -1.98 3.54
C ALA A 64 -11.30 -1.96 3.37
N LEU A 65 -11.88 -0.99 2.65
CA LEU A 65 -13.31 -0.96 2.32
C LEU A 65 -13.71 -2.17 1.46
N ILE A 66 -12.88 -2.55 0.48
CA ILE A 66 -13.12 -3.76 -0.32
C ILE A 66 -13.04 -5.00 0.57
N GLU A 67 -12.02 -5.11 1.43
CA GLU A 67 -11.88 -6.25 2.34
C GLU A 67 -13.05 -6.35 3.33
N MET A 68 -13.57 -5.22 3.82
CA MET A 68 -14.77 -5.18 4.66
C MET A 68 -16.02 -5.62 3.89
N TYR A 69 -16.18 -5.24 2.63
CA TYR A 69 -17.24 -5.77 1.78
C TYR A 69 -17.11 -7.29 1.63
N LEU A 70 -15.92 -7.79 1.29
CA LEU A 70 -15.69 -9.24 1.15
C LEU A 70 -15.93 -9.98 2.47
N GLY A 71 -15.66 -9.35 3.61
CA GLY A 71 -15.88 -9.94 4.93
C GLY A 71 -17.32 -9.94 5.44
N THR A 72 -18.16 -9.01 4.98
CA THR A 72 -19.49 -8.76 5.56
C THR A 72 -20.64 -8.78 4.56
N ASN A 73 -20.32 -8.77 3.26
CA ASN A 73 -21.24 -8.55 2.14
C ASN A 73 -22.07 -7.24 2.26
N ASN A 74 -21.61 -6.27 3.05
CA ASN A 74 -22.29 -4.99 3.24
C ASN A 74 -21.92 -4.01 2.12
N GLN A 75 -22.87 -3.75 1.22
CA GLN A 75 -22.65 -2.89 0.05
C GLN A 75 -22.34 -1.43 0.39
N ASN A 76 -22.64 -0.95 1.61
CA ASN A 76 -22.33 0.42 2.01
C ASN A 76 -20.82 0.73 1.98
N TYR A 77 -19.96 -0.30 2.14
CA TYR A 77 -18.52 -0.13 2.00
C TYR A 77 -18.12 0.17 0.55
N LEU A 78 -18.80 -0.44 -0.43
CA LEU A 78 -18.58 -0.17 -1.86
C LEU A 78 -19.14 1.21 -2.26
N ASP A 79 -20.28 1.61 -1.71
CA ASP A 79 -20.83 2.96 -1.93
C ASP A 79 -19.86 4.03 -1.39
N THR A 80 -19.25 3.78 -0.22
CA THR A 80 -18.21 4.64 0.35
C THR A 80 -16.96 4.65 -0.55
N PHE A 81 -16.50 3.48 -0.98
CA PHE A 81 -15.35 3.34 -1.88
C PHE A 81 -15.53 4.20 -3.14
N ILE A 82 -16.67 4.10 -3.81
CA ILE A 82 -17.00 4.86 -5.01
C ILE A 82 -16.94 6.36 -4.74
N SER A 83 -17.61 6.83 -3.67
CA SER A 83 -17.60 8.25 -3.31
C SER A 83 -16.18 8.80 -3.07
N ARG A 84 -15.27 7.97 -2.55
CA ARG A 84 -13.89 8.36 -2.29
C ARG A 84 -13.03 8.34 -3.56
N VAL A 85 -13.19 7.33 -4.43
CA VAL A 85 -12.50 7.26 -5.73
C VAL A 85 -12.92 8.40 -6.64
N ASP A 86 -14.22 8.69 -6.76
CA ASP A 86 -14.73 9.80 -7.57
C ASP A 86 -14.12 11.14 -7.14
N LYS A 87 -13.93 11.36 -5.83
CA LYS A 87 -13.26 12.56 -5.32
C LYS A 87 -11.77 12.61 -5.66
N ALA A 88 -11.07 11.47 -5.60
CA ALA A 88 -9.68 11.41 -6.01
C ALA A 88 -9.53 11.75 -7.51
N PHE A 89 -10.38 11.16 -8.35
CA PHE A 89 -10.35 11.36 -9.80
C PHE A 89 -10.77 12.79 -10.19
N ALA A 90 -11.73 13.38 -9.48
CA ALA A 90 -12.12 14.78 -9.68
C ALA A 90 -10.97 15.79 -9.41
N LEU A 91 -9.96 15.40 -8.63
CA LEU A 91 -8.77 16.21 -8.36
C LEU A 91 -7.57 15.87 -9.24
N ALA A 92 -7.66 14.84 -10.08
CA ALA A 92 -6.60 14.50 -11.02
C ALA A 92 -6.49 15.58 -12.12
N LYS A 93 -5.26 16.05 -12.38
CA LYS A 93 -4.97 17.14 -13.33
C LYS A 93 -3.80 16.76 -14.21
N ASP A 94 -3.79 17.29 -15.42
CA ASP A 94 -2.65 17.17 -16.35
C ASP A 94 -1.48 18.04 -15.85
N ASP A 95 -1.75 19.32 -15.59
CA ASP A 95 -0.76 20.18 -14.93
C ASP A 95 -0.68 19.90 -13.42
N THR A 96 0.24 18.99 -13.07
CA THR A 96 0.60 18.62 -11.69
C THR A 96 1.76 19.44 -11.13
N GLY A 97 2.24 20.46 -11.87
CA GLY A 97 3.45 21.21 -11.57
C GLY A 97 4.67 20.81 -12.41
N MET A 98 4.47 19.94 -13.41
CA MET A 98 5.50 19.52 -14.38
C MET A 98 5.26 20.10 -15.78
N GLY A 99 4.22 20.92 -15.95
CA GLY A 99 3.68 21.25 -17.26
C GLY A 99 2.56 20.28 -17.66
N VAL A 100 2.16 20.34 -18.93
CA VAL A 100 1.10 19.52 -19.51
C VAL A 100 1.76 18.39 -20.31
N ASP A 101 1.53 17.14 -19.91
CA ASP A 101 2.04 15.94 -20.59
C ASP A 101 0.93 15.11 -21.27
N GLY A 102 -0.33 15.53 -21.12
CA GLY A 102 -1.49 14.89 -21.71
C GLY A 102 -2.16 13.86 -20.77
N TYR A 103 -1.58 13.60 -19.60
CA TYR A 103 -2.05 12.58 -18.67
C TYR A 103 -2.46 13.17 -17.34
N LYS A 104 -3.68 12.87 -16.90
CA LYS A 104 -4.15 13.31 -15.59
C LYS A 104 -3.50 12.50 -14.47
N GLY A 105 -3.08 13.17 -13.41
CA GLY A 105 -2.68 12.53 -12.16
C GLY A 105 -2.56 13.51 -11.01
N TRP A 106 -1.65 13.23 -10.07
CA TRP A 106 -1.58 13.91 -8.79
C TRP A 106 -0.16 14.31 -8.42
N GLY A 107 0.07 15.61 -8.26
CA GLY A 107 1.36 16.17 -7.87
C GLY A 107 1.66 16.11 -6.36
N GLU A 108 2.94 16.11 -6.03
CA GLU A 108 3.49 16.18 -4.69
C GLU A 108 4.90 16.79 -4.71
N TRP A 109 5.28 17.52 -3.67
CA TRP A 109 6.61 18.12 -3.53
C TRP A 109 7.41 17.53 -2.37
N VAL A 110 6.77 16.92 -1.37
CA VAL A 110 7.43 16.48 -0.12
C VAL A 110 8.50 15.41 -0.36
N TYR A 111 8.39 14.62 -1.41
CA TYR A 111 9.34 13.55 -1.70
C TYR A 111 10.50 13.99 -2.60
N SER A 112 10.39 15.17 -3.23
CA SER A 112 11.44 15.76 -4.04
C SER A 112 12.65 16.13 -3.20
N ILE A 113 13.82 15.98 -3.79
CA ILE A 113 15.06 16.52 -3.22
C ILE A 113 15.00 18.05 -3.13
N ASP A 114 15.79 18.61 -2.21
CA ASP A 114 15.91 20.05 -2.07
C ASP A 114 16.78 20.61 -3.21
N ALA A 115 16.26 21.62 -3.92
CA ALA A 115 16.91 22.31 -5.02
C ALA A 115 17.91 23.39 -4.55
N ILE A 116 18.16 23.47 -3.24
CA ILE A 116 19.22 24.28 -2.64
C ILE A 116 19.98 23.44 -1.61
N GLU A 117 21.25 23.76 -1.42
CA GLU A 117 22.09 23.09 -0.43
C GLU A 117 22.01 23.79 0.93
N ASN A 118 22.26 23.01 1.99
CA ASN A 118 22.36 23.51 3.36
C ASN A 118 21.16 24.37 3.79
N PHE A 119 19.94 23.91 3.47
CA PHE A 119 18.68 24.62 3.69
C PHE A 119 18.42 25.06 5.16
N GLY A 120 19.07 24.43 6.14
CA GLY A 120 18.95 24.75 7.57
C GLY A 120 20.18 25.47 8.15
N ALA A 121 21.13 25.91 7.31
CA ALA A 121 22.41 26.47 7.76
C ALA A 121 23.23 25.54 8.67
N GLU A 122 22.97 24.25 8.62
CA GLU A 122 23.49 23.25 9.55
C GLU A 122 25.01 23.13 9.49
N GLU A 123 25.57 23.24 8.29
CA GLU A 123 27.01 23.18 8.05
C GLU A 123 27.58 24.58 7.81
N ALA A 124 28.73 24.88 8.44
CA ALA A 124 29.43 26.13 8.24
C ALA A 124 30.36 26.05 7.02
N ASP A 125 30.61 27.19 6.36
CA ASP A 125 31.57 27.25 5.26
C ASP A 125 32.98 26.96 5.78
N SER A 126 33.74 26.17 5.00
CA SER A 126 35.08 25.74 5.40
C SER A 126 36.09 26.88 5.56
N GLN A 127 35.86 28.02 4.88
CA GLN A 127 36.72 29.20 4.92
C GLN A 127 36.14 30.32 5.78
N ASP A 128 34.85 30.27 6.13
CA ASP A 128 34.19 31.23 6.99
C ASP A 128 33.12 30.57 7.86
N SER A 129 33.45 30.33 9.12
CA SER A 129 32.56 29.67 10.07
C SER A 129 31.28 30.46 10.39
N SER A 130 31.25 31.75 10.08
CA SER A 130 30.06 32.61 10.22
C SER A 130 29.14 32.57 9.00
N LEU A 131 29.54 31.90 7.92
CA LEU A 131 28.74 31.72 6.71
C LEU A 131 28.20 30.30 6.66
N PRO A 132 26.93 30.07 6.30
CA PRO A 132 26.47 28.72 5.97
C PRO A 132 27.17 28.23 4.70
N ALA A 133 27.66 26.99 4.69
CA ALA A 133 28.24 26.39 3.48
C ALA A 133 27.27 26.48 2.29
N ASN A 134 27.78 26.79 1.10
CA ASN A 134 27.02 26.97 -0.16
C ASN A 134 26.05 28.16 -0.19
N TRP A 135 26.19 29.09 0.74
CA TRP A 135 25.52 30.38 0.73
C TRP A 135 26.51 31.53 0.52
N TYR A 136 26.03 32.64 -0.03
CA TYR A 136 26.87 33.78 -0.39
C TYR A 136 26.30 35.07 0.21
N ARG A 137 27.19 35.94 0.66
CA ARG A 137 26.83 37.32 1.04
C ARG A 137 26.83 38.20 -0.18
N TRP A 138 25.85 39.10 -0.25
CA TRP A 138 25.87 40.22 -1.19
C TRP A 138 25.69 41.52 -0.43
N GLN A 139 26.70 42.40 -0.53
CA GLN A 139 26.81 43.65 0.23
C GLN A 139 26.79 43.47 1.78
N SER A 140 27.00 42.25 2.28
CA SER A 140 27.01 41.91 3.71
C SER A 140 28.39 41.53 4.23
N THR A 141 28.51 41.49 5.56
CA THR A 141 29.67 41.07 6.35
C THR A 141 29.28 39.96 7.33
N ALA A 142 30.24 39.43 8.10
CA ALA A 142 29.99 38.43 9.15
C ALA A 142 29.10 38.95 10.29
N GLU A 143 28.98 40.27 10.44
CA GLU A 143 28.15 40.91 11.47
C GLU A 143 26.73 41.18 10.98
N THR A 144 26.55 41.40 9.67
CA THR A 144 25.27 41.80 9.06
C THR A 144 24.53 40.66 8.39
N ALA A 145 25.20 39.57 8.00
CA ALA A 145 24.50 38.38 7.54
C ALA A 145 25.30 37.12 7.84
N TYR A 146 24.78 36.23 8.70
CA TYR A 146 25.57 35.14 9.26
C TYR A 146 24.73 33.92 9.67
N ARG A 147 25.43 32.79 9.79
CA ARG A 147 24.99 31.54 10.41
C ARG A 147 24.88 31.73 11.92
N ASN A 148 23.69 31.56 12.47
CA ASN A 148 23.40 31.81 13.88
C ASN A 148 23.01 30.50 14.58
N THR A 149 23.74 30.10 15.61
CA THR A 149 23.45 28.87 16.40
C THR A 149 22.52 29.12 17.57
N ALA A 150 22.28 30.39 17.92
CA ALA A 150 21.37 30.79 18.99
C ALA A 150 19.94 30.97 18.47
N ASP A 151 19.74 31.81 17.45
CA ASP A 151 18.42 32.07 16.85
C ASP A 151 18.12 31.12 15.70
N LYS A 152 17.49 30.01 16.05
CA LYS A 152 17.02 28.96 15.15
C LYS A 152 15.66 28.44 15.61
N VAL A 153 14.99 27.65 14.78
CA VAL A 153 13.75 26.98 15.18
C VAL A 153 14.05 25.98 16.30
N ASP A 154 13.21 25.96 17.33
CA ASP A 154 13.31 24.98 18.41
C ASP A 154 12.47 23.72 18.08
N ASP A 155 12.98 22.92 17.15
CA ASP A 155 12.37 21.63 16.74
C ASP A 155 13.19 20.41 17.22
N GLY A 156 14.22 20.65 18.03
CA GLY A 156 15.16 19.64 18.50
C GLY A 156 16.12 19.08 17.43
N LYS A 157 16.06 19.57 16.19
CA LYS A 157 16.88 19.11 15.05
C LYS A 157 17.77 20.21 14.48
N SER A 158 17.24 21.42 14.34
CA SER A 158 17.99 22.58 13.89
C SER A 158 19.16 22.87 14.84
N ARG A 159 20.37 22.97 14.31
CA ARG A 159 21.57 23.39 15.07
C ARG A 159 21.97 24.82 14.75
N ALA A 160 21.50 25.37 13.63
CA ALA A 160 21.70 26.76 13.28
C ALA A 160 20.50 27.33 12.50
N GLY A 161 20.60 28.61 12.15
CA GLY A 161 19.70 29.33 11.26
C GLY A 161 20.44 30.46 10.57
N PHE A 162 19.71 31.22 9.76
CA PHE A 162 20.22 32.39 9.04
C PHE A 162 19.80 33.66 9.77
N THR A 163 20.71 34.59 9.97
CA THR A 163 20.39 35.92 10.51
C THR A 163 20.89 37.00 9.58
N ILE A 164 20.03 37.97 9.26
CA ILE A 164 20.33 39.12 8.43
C ILE A 164 19.92 40.38 9.19
N LYS A 165 20.87 41.31 9.38
CA LYS A 165 20.70 42.59 10.05
C LYS A 165 20.92 43.71 9.06
N THR A 166 19.98 44.65 9.01
CA THR A 166 20.17 45.93 8.31
C THR A 166 21.24 46.77 9.04
N ALA A 167 22.08 47.50 8.30
CA ALA A 167 22.94 48.54 8.85
C ALA A 167 22.70 49.86 8.08
N PRO A 168 21.70 50.66 8.50
CA PRO A 168 21.27 51.87 7.78
C PRO A 168 22.38 52.87 7.46
N ASP A 169 23.35 52.98 8.36
CA ASP A 169 24.53 53.84 8.26
C ASP A 169 25.45 53.46 7.08
N THR A 170 25.43 52.19 6.66
CA THR A 170 26.20 51.73 5.50
C THR A 170 25.55 52.07 4.17
N ASN A 171 24.26 52.42 4.16
CA ASN A 171 23.43 52.64 2.97
C ASN A 171 23.59 51.52 1.92
N ARG A 172 23.65 50.26 2.37
CA ARG A 172 23.77 49.05 1.56
C ARG A 172 22.69 48.05 1.92
N TRP A 173 22.33 47.20 0.96
CA TRP A 173 21.55 46.02 1.26
C TRP A 173 22.43 44.99 1.98
N HIS A 174 21.83 44.16 2.82
CA HIS A 174 22.50 42.98 3.35
C HIS A 174 21.65 41.77 2.99
N VAL A 175 22.24 40.87 2.21
CA VAL A 175 21.55 39.71 1.64
C VAL A 175 22.40 38.46 1.86
N LEU A 176 21.75 37.37 2.25
CA LEU A 176 22.24 36.01 2.03
C LEU A 176 21.51 35.40 0.86
N GLN A 177 22.24 34.73 -0.03
CA GLN A 177 21.65 34.13 -1.22
C GLN A 177 22.33 32.83 -1.60
N THR A 178 21.58 31.95 -2.25
CA THR A 178 22.07 30.69 -2.83
C THR A 178 21.36 30.42 -4.16
N PRO A 179 22.04 29.88 -5.18
CA PRO A 179 21.41 29.53 -6.44
C PRO A 179 20.55 28.27 -6.29
N LEU A 180 19.54 28.13 -7.14
CA LEU A 180 18.93 26.83 -7.40
C LEU A 180 19.96 25.90 -8.05
N ARG A 181 19.91 24.62 -7.72
CA ARG A 181 20.78 23.59 -8.29
C ARG A 181 20.01 22.30 -8.56
N ASN A 182 20.34 21.65 -9.67
CA ASN A 182 20.03 20.25 -9.88
C ASN A 182 21.31 19.45 -9.58
N PRO A 183 21.35 18.63 -8.52
CA PRO A 183 22.57 17.92 -8.16
C PRO A 183 22.98 16.85 -9.19
N HIS A 184 22.10 16.51 -10.14
CA HIS A 184 22.33 15.46 -11.11
C HIS A 184 22.64 15.98 -12.53
N LYS A 185 22.50 17.29 -12.77
CA LYS A 185 22.75 17.89 -14.09
C LYS A 185 23.69 19.09 -13.96
N ALA A 186 24.81 19.06 -14.68
CA ALA A 186 25.86 20.07 -14.56
C ALA A 186 25.46 21.45 -15.13
N ASN A 187 24.63 21.47 -16.18
CA ASN A 187 24.28 22.69 -16.93
C ASN A 187 22.79 23.07 -16.83
N GLU A 188 22.00 22.30 -16.08
CA GLU A 188 20.57 22.57 -15.84
C GLU A 188 20.40 22.73 -14.34
N HIS A 189 20.00 23.92 -13.88
CA HIS A 189 19.89 24.23 -12.44
C HIS A 189 18.54 23.84 -11.85
N PHE A 190 17.53 23.64 -12.69
CA PHE A 190 16.15 23.28 -12.32
C PHE A 190 15.47 22.69 -13.55
N ASP A 191 14.27 22.12 -13.37
CA ASP A 191 13.48 21.68 -14.53
C ASP A 191 12.67 22.84 -15.10
N PRO A 192 12.68 23.02 -16.43
CA PRO A 192 12.10 24.20 -17.08
C PRO A 192 10.59 24.26 -16.91
N ASN A 193 10.05 25.46 -16.66
CA ASN A 193 8.63 25.69 -16.37
C ASN A 193 8.05 24.86 -15.21
N GLY A 194 8.91 24.22 -14.41
CA GLY A 194 8.49 23.41 -13.28
C GLY A 194 7.96 24.28 -12.14
N LYS A 195 6.91 23.79 -11.46
CA LYS A 195 6.42 24.39 -10.21
C LYS A 195 7.28 23.94 -9.03
N TYR A 196 7.69 24.89 -8.20
CA TYR A 196 8.46 24.64 -6.99
C TYR A 196 7.70 25.17 -5.77
N GLN A 197 7.76 24.39 -4.69
CA GLN A 197 7.31 24.74 -3.35
C GLN A 197 8.50 25.22 -2.52
N ILE A 198 8.34 26.35 -1.85
CA ILE A 198 9.23 26.81 -0.79
C ILE A 198 8.51 26.67 0.55
N ASN A 199 9.16 26.01 1.52
CA ASN A 199 8.76 25.95 2.91
C ASN A 199 9.90 26.48 3.76
N PHE A 200 9.62 27.39 4.70
CA PHE A 200 10.64 27.91 5.59
C PHE A 200 10.03 28.40 6.89
N HIS A 201 10.88 28.61 7.89
CA HIS A 201 10.50 29.30 9.12
C HIS A 201 11.20 30.65 9.17
N ALA A 202 10.51 31.67 9.65
CA ALA A 202 11.13 32.98 9.82
C ALA A 202 10.51 33.79 10.95
N LYS A 203 11.29 34.75 11.47
CA LYS A 203 10.86 35.79 12.39
C LYS A 203 11.60 37.11 12.11
N ILE A 204 11.05 38.21 12.62
CA ILE A 204 11.66 39.53 12.60
C ILE A 204 11.80 40.12 14.00
N GLU A 205 12.86 40.88 14.23
CA GLU A 205 13.17 41.52 15.51
C GLU A 205 13.83 42.88 15.30
N ASN A 206 13.64 43.80 16.25
CA ASN A 206 14.26 45.13 16.22
C ASN A 206 14.00 45.89 14.90
N CYS A 207 12.79 45.74 14.34
CA CYS A 207 12.41 46.33 13.07
C CYS A 207 11.66 47.65 13.27
N ASP A 208 12.11 48.69 12.58
CA ASP A 208 11.38 49.95 12.48
C ASP A 208 10.02 49.73 11.81
N SER A 209 9.09 50.66 12.07
CA SER A 209 7.74 50.58 11.52
C SER A 209 7.73 50.43 9.99
N GLY A 210 7.04 49.37 9.53
CA GLY A 210 6.84 49.04 8.12
C GLY A 210 7.94 48.21 7.47
N VAL A 211 9.03 47.88 8.19
CA VAL A 211 10.07 46.97 7.69
C VAL A 211 9.67 45.53 7.95
N LYS A 212 9.80 44.67 6.94
CA LYS A 212 9.46 43.25 6.99
C LYS A 212 10.69 42.42 6.61
N GLY A 213 10.70 41.15 7.01
CA GLY A 213 11.59 40.17 6.41
C GLY A 213 11.11 39.78 5.02
N LEU A 214 12.03 39.36 4.16
CA LEU A 214 11.76 39.02 2.77
C LEU A 214 12.60 37.81 2.34
N LEU A 215 11.90 36.77 1.89
CA LEU A 215 12.45 35.73 1.02
C LEU A 215 12.05 36.06 -0.42
N GLN A 216 13.03 36.16 -1.31
CA GLN A 216 12.84 36.46 -2.72
C GLN A 216 13.42 35.35 -3.59
N VAL A 217 12.71 35.02 -4.68
CA VAL A 217 13.23 34.22 -5.79
C VAL A 217 13.42 35.14 -6.99
N TYR A 218 14.65 35.23 -7.49
CA TYR A 218 15.01 36.16 -8.55
C TYR A 218 15.84 35.47 -9.63
N ASP A 219 15.46 35.68 -10.88
CA ASP A 219 16.22 35.27 -12.06
C ASP A 219 17.18 36.40 -12.44
N PHE A 220 18.48 36.19 -12.27
CA PHE A 220 19.51 37.16 -12.62
C PHE A 220 19.83 37.19 -14.12
N THR A 221 19.55 36.12 -14.85
CA THR A 221 19.75 36.06 -16.30
C THR A 221 18.71 36.93 -16.99
N GLU A 222 17.42 36.72 -16.68
CA GLU A 222 16.32 37.49 -17.25
C GLU A 222 16.04 38.80 -16.52
N ARG A 223 16.66 39.01 -15.35
CA ARG A 223 16.40 40.15 -14.44
C ARG A 223 14.93 40.22 -14.04
N LYS A 224 14.37 39.07 -13.65
CA LYS A 224 12.95 38.89 -13.40
C LYS A 224 12.70 38.45 -11.96
N LEU A 225 11.75 39.10 -11.31
CA LEU A 225 11.23 38.65 -10.03
C LEU A 225 10.29 37.46 -10.26
N LEU A 226 10.55 36.33 -9.59
CA LEU A 226 9.70 35.14 -9.65
C LEU A 226 8.78 35.04 -8.43
N LEU A 227 9.27 35.42 -7.24
CA LEU A 227 8.50 35.35 -6.00
C LEU A 227 9.04 36.31 -4.94
N ASN A 228 8.14 36.90 -4.15
CA ASN A 228 8.43 37.55 -2.88
C ASN A 228 7.52 36.97 -1.79
N THR A 229 8.08 36.59 -0.65
CA THR A 229 7.33 36.20 0.55
C THR A 229 7.76 37.07 1.72
N TYR A 230 6.82 37.78 2.32
CA TYR A 230 7.07 38.73 3.40
C TYR A 230 6.89 38.08 4.78
N VAL A 231 7.73 38.48 5.74
CA VAL A 231 7.73 37.99 7.11
C VAL A 231 7.50 39.15 8.07
N GLU A 232 6.46 39.04 8.89
CA GLU A 232 6.08 40.04 9.88
C GLU A 232 6.05 39.48 11.31
N SER A 233 6.14 38.15 11.45
CA SER A 233 6.02 37.48 12.74
C SER A 233 7.23 37.77 13.63
N HIS A 234 6.99 38.03 14.91
CA HIS A 234 8.03 38.20 15.93
C HIS A 234 8.46 36.89 16.60
N SER A 235 7.81 35.77 16.25
CA SER A 235 8.21 34.42 16.63
C SER A 235 8.38 33.57 15.39
N PHE A 236 9.18 32.50 15.44
CA PHE A 236 9.33 31.61 14.29
C PHE A 236 7.97 31.03 13.88
N THR A 237 7.54 31.37 12.66
CA THR A 237 6.32 30.82 12.04
C THR A 237 6.67 30.15 10.72
N SER A 238 5.92 29.10 10.39
CA SER A 238 6.08 28.41 9.10
C SER A 238 5.45 29.24 7.97
N HIS A 239 6.15 29.31 6.85
CA HIS A 239 5.75 29.98 5.62
C HIS A 239 5.81 29.00 4.45
N VAL A 240 4.87 29.15 3.53
CA VAL A 240 4.67 28.29 2.37
C VAL A 240 4.39 29.18 1.16
N ALA A 241 5.17 29.04 0.09
CA ALA A 241 5.00 29.81 -1.14
C ALA A 241 5.41 28.99 -2.37
N GLU A 242 4.87 29.33 -3.53
CA GLU A 242 5.10 28.58 -4.77
C GLU A 242 5.59 29.52 -5.87
N PHE A 243 6.45 29.03 -6.77
CA PHE A 243 6.85 29.75 -7.97
C PHE A 243 7.01 28.80 -9.15
N ILE A 244 6.98 29.35 -10.36
CA ILE A 244 7.29 28.64 -11.61
C ILE A 244 8.70 29.01 -12.04
N ALA A 245 9.52 27.99 -12.28
CA ALA A 245 10.86 28.16 -12.79
C ALA A 245 10.85 28.70 -14.24
N PRO A 246 11.87 29.46 -14.67
CA PRO A 246 12.02 29.90 -16.05
C PRO A 246 11.99 28.76 -17.08
N SER A 247 11.78 29.09 -18.35
CA SER A 247 11.81 28.11 -19.44
C SER A 247 13.22 27.66 -19.82
N ASP A 248 14.24 28.49 -19.56
CA ASP A 248 15.64 28.13 -19.77
C ASP A 248 16.22 27.58 -18.44
N PRO A 249 16.54 26.27 -18.37
CA PRO A 249 17.03 25.63 -17.15
C PRO A 249 18.45 26.06 -16.77
N SER A 250 19.16 26.79 -17.63
CA SER A 250 20.49 27.32 -17.35
C SER A 250 20.46 28.70 -16.67
N ASN A 251 19.29 29.33 -16.54
CA ASN A 251 19.18 30.65 -15.92
C ASN A 251 19.73 30.66 -14.50
N ASN A 252 20.32 31.80 -14.11
CA ASN A 252 20.88 31.98 -12.79
C ASN A 252 19.81 32.44 -11.81
N VAL A 253 19.03 31.49 -11.30
CA VAL A 253 17.94 31.74 -10.35
C VAL A 253 18.44 31.57 -8.92
N HIS A 254 18.19 32.57 -8.07
CA HIS A 254 18.63 32.57 -6.68
C HIS A 254 17.46 32.74 -5.70
N ILE A 255 17.61 32.09 -4.54
CA ILE A 255 16.89 32.40 -3.31
C ILE A 255 17.68 33.47 -2.55
N ARG A 256 17.01 34.54 -2.13
CA ARG A 256 17.60 35.71 -1.44
C ARG A 256 16.84 36.03 -0.16
N LEU A 257 17.57 36.27 0.92
CA LEU A 257 17.06 36.54 2.26
C LEU A 257 17.52 37.92 2.73
N TYR A 258 16.58 38.82 3.03
CA TYR A 258 16.88 40.18 3.49
C TYR A 258 15.67 40.89 4.12
N ALA A 259 15.82 42.14 4.56
CA ALA A 259 14.73 42.99 5.05
C ALA A 259 14.23 43.94 3.95
N THR A 260 12.96 44.33 3.94
CA THR A 260 12.36 45.12 2.83
C THR A 260 12.87 46.55 2.68
N ASP A 261 13.52 47.10 3.70
CA ASP A 261 14.10 48.45 3.68
C ASP A 261 15.43 48.45 4.42
N TYR A 262 16.53 48.61 3.68
CA TYR A 262 17.88 48.59 4.23
C TYR A 262 18.29 49.91 4.94
N LYS A 263 17.49 50.97 4.79
CA LYS A 263 17.73 52.29 5.42
C LYS A 263 17.14 52.39 6.82
N LYS A 264 16.50 51.33 7.28
CA LYS A 264 15.84 51.24 8.58
C LYS A 264 16.38 50.04 9.34
N HIS A 265 16.31 50.10 10.67
CA HIS A 265 16.73 48.98 11.50
C HIS A 265 15.75 47.82 11.37
N CYS A 266 16.27 46.61 11.22
CA CYS A 266 15.57 45.34 11.27
C CYS A 266 16.56 44.18 11.34
N THR A 267 16.23 43.15 12.11
CA THR A 267 16.88 41.85 12.08
C THR A 267 15.86 40.81 11.62
N VAL A 268 16.25 39.98 10.66
CA VAL A 268 15.42 38.91 10.11
C VAL A 268 16.14 37.59 10.32
N HIS A 269 15.40 36.62 10.83
CA HIS A 269 15.88 35.26 11.02
C HIS A 269 15.11 34.31 10.12
N PHE A 270 15.82 33.36 9.51
CA PHE A 270 15.25 32.29 8.72
C PHE A 270 15.82 30.95 9.17
N ASP A 271 15.07 29.87 8.94
CA ASP A 271 15.53 28.51 9.15
C ASP A 271 14.74 27.53 8.26
N ASN A 272 15.28 26.33 8.03
CA ASN A 272 14.65 25.23 7.32
C ASN A 272 14.05 25.60 5.95
N ILE A 273 14.81 26.32 5.11
CA ILE A 273 14.39 26.86 3.81
C ILE A 273 14.43 25.76 2.74
N ARG A 274 13.40 24.93 2.66
CA ARG A 274 13.30 23.85 1.68
C ARG A 274 12.69 24.36 0.38
N VAL A 275 13.34 24.05 -0.74
CA VAL A 275 12.85 24.39 -2.09
C VAL A 275 12.74 23.10 -2.88
N ARG A 276 11.54 22.69 -3.26
CA ARG A 276 11.27 21.36 -3.81
C ARG A 276 10.33 21.42 -5.00
N SER A 277 10.63 20.68 -6.04
CA SER A 277 9.77 20.60 -7.23
C SER A 277 8.50 19.80 -6.96
N TRP A 278 7.39 20.19 -7.56
CA TRP A 278 6.16 19.39 -7.59
C TRP A 278 6.26 18.30 -8.67
N ARG A 279 6.16 17.04 -8.31
CA ARG A 279 6.21 15.89 -9.22
C ARG A 279 5.14 14.85 -8.93
N GLU A 280 4.94 14.00 -9.92
CA GLU A 280 4.19 12.75 -9.76
C GLU A 280 5.15 11.61 -9.41
N TYR A 281 4.65 10.58 -8.75
CA TYR A 281 5.44 9.43 -8.34
C TYR A 281 4.71 8.14 -8.69
N LEU A 282 5.40 7.25 -9.40
CA LEU A 282 4.83 5.97 -9.84
C LEU A 282 4.28 5.15 -8.68
N VAL A 283 5.00 5.11 -7.56
CA VAL A 283 4.54 4.41 -6.36
C VAL A 283 3.23 5.00 -5.82
N HIS A 284 3.04 6.32 -5.90
CA HIS A 284 1.81 6.93 -5.41
C HIS A 284 0.61 6.57 -6.29
N ASP A 285 0.80 6.62 -7.62
CA ASP A 285 -0.22 6.19 -8.57
C ASP A 285 -0.53 4.70 -8.38
N GLY A 286 0.49 3.83 -8.35
CA GLY A 286 0.31 2.40 -8.15
C GLY A 286 -0.44 2.06 -6.85
N MET A 287 -0.14 2.79 -5.76
CA MET A 287 -0.83 2.61 -4.48
C MET A 287 -2.33 2.94 -4.59
N ILE A 288 -2.69 4.09 -5.19
CA ILE A 288 -4.10 4.48 -5.30
C ILE A 288 -4.87 3.65 -6.33
N THR A 289 -4.20 3.20 -7.41
CA THR A 289 -4.85 2.46 -8.49
C THR A 289 -5.01 0.97 -8.20
N ALA A 290 -4.18 0.36 -7.34
CA ALA A 290 -4.30 -1.05 -7.00
C ALA A 290 -5.68 -1.45 -6.41
N PRO A 291 -6.22 -0.76 -5.37
CA PRO A 291 -7.57 -1.08 -4.89
C PRO A 291 -8.66 -0.75 -5.92
N ILE A 292 -8.44 0.23 -6.80
CA ILE A 292 -9.36 0.54 -7.92
C ILE A 292 -9.39 -0.61 -8.92
N ALA A 293 -8.23 -1.17 -9.29
CA ALA A 293 -8.14 -2.35 -10.13
C ALA A 293 -8.77 -3.58 -9.48
N LYS A 294 -8.61 -3.76 -8.17
CA LYS A 294 -9.32 -4.83 -7.43
C LYS A 294 -10.84 -4.66 -7.50
N PHE A 295 -11.37 -3.44 -7.39
CA PHE A 295 -12.80 -3.17 -7.59
C PHE A 295 -13.25 -3.44 -9.02
N ILE A 296 -12.49 -2.96 -10.03
CA ILE A 296 -12.76 -3.24 -11.45
C ILE A 296 -12.84 -4.74 -11.69
N LYS A 297 -11.88 -5.50 -11.15
CA LYS A 297 -11.85 -6.95 -11.24
C LYS A 297 -13.14 -7.55 -10.71
N LEU A 298 -13.52 -7.23 -9.47
CA LEU A 298 -14.74 -7.79 -8.85
C LEU A 298 -16.02 -7.43 -9.64
N ALA A 299 -16.11 -6.21 -10.18
CA ALA A 299 -17.25 -5.78 -10.98
C ALA A 299 -17.32 -6.54 -12.32
N ARG A 300 -16.21 -6.56 -13.06
CA ARG A 300 -16.15 -7.15 -14.42
C ARG A 300 -16.22 -8.67 -14.42
N THR A 301 -15.75 -9.33 -13.37
CA THR A 301 -15.97 -10.78 -13.22
C THR A 301 -17.40 -11.11 -12.81
N GLY A 302 -18.27 -10.14 -12.52
CA GLY A 302 -19.65 -10.40 -12.10
C GLY A 302 -19.81 -10.81 -10.64
N ARG A 303 -18.76 -10.61 -9.81
CA ARG A 303 -18.79 -10.83 -8.36
C ARG A 303 -19.47 -9.69 -7.60
N LEU A 304 -19.75 -8.56 -8.26
CA LEU A 304 -20.54 -7.46 -7.71
C LEU A 304 -21.89 -7.31 -8.44
N ASP A 305 -22.81 -6.56 -7.84
CA ASP A 305 -24.06 -6.16 -8.49
C ASP A 305 -23.77 -5.39 -9.80
N ALA A 306 -24.54 -5.68 -10.85
CA ALA A 306 -24.36 -5.08 -12.17
C ALA A 306 -24.42 -3.54 -12.19
N ARG A 307 -25.03 -2.90 -11.17
CA ARG A 307 -25.00 -1.44 -11.00
C ARG A 307 -23.58 -0.90 -10.99
N PHE A 308 -22.62 -1.65 -10.46
CA PHE A 308 -21.23 -1.23 -10.30
C PHE A 308 -20.42 -1.22 -11.61
N ASN A 309 -20.92 -1.84 -12.68
CA ASN A 309 -20.20 -1.97 -13.95
C ASN A 309 -19.85 -0.62 -14.57
N SER A 310 -20.79 0.34 -14.53
CA SER A 310 -20.55 1.68 -15.13
C SER A 310 -19.41 2.44 -14.45
N TRP A 311 -19.28 2.33 -13.13
CA TRP A 311 -18.14 2.91 -12.40
C TRP A 311 -16.85 2.16 -12.72
N ALA A 312 -16.88 0.83 -12.75
CA ALA A 312 -15.71 0.03 -13.10
C ALA A 312 -15.18 0.37 -14.51
N ASP A 313 -16.07 0.58 -15.48
CA ASP A 313 -15.69 0.99 -16.83
C ASP A 313 -15.05 2.37 -16.85
N GLY A 314 -15.65 3.37 -16.20
CA GLY A 314 -15.06 4.71 -16.10
C GLY A 314 -13.71 4.72 -15.37
N TYR A 315 -13.55 3.87 -14.35
CA TYR A 315 -12.29 3.73 -13.65
C TYR A 315 -11.22 3.05 -14.50
N TYR A 316 -11.58 1.99 -15.21
CA TYR A 316 -10.70 1.32 -16.15
C TYR A 316 -10.24 2.27 -17.26
N ASP A 317 -11.15 3.07 -17.83
CA ASP A 317 -10.82 4.06 -18.84
C ASP A 317 -9.82 5.10 -18.33
N PHE A 318 -9.92 5.53 -17.08
CA PHE A 318 -8.93 6.42 -16.49
C PHE A 318 -7.54 5.77 -16.42
N LEU A 319 -7.46 4.51 -15.98
CA LEU A 319 -6.17 3.80 -15.87
C LEU A 319 -5.49 3.65 -17.24
N ILE A 320 -6.24 3.21 -18.25
CA ILE A 320 -5.73 2.98 -19.62
C ILE A 320 -5.31 4.29 -20.28
N ASN A 321 -6.07 5.38 -20.10
CA ASN A 321 -5.82 6.64 -20.80
C ASN A 321 -4.86 7.59 -20.07
N HIS A 322 -4.69 7.45 -18.75
CA HIS A 322 -3.94 8.43 -17.96
C HIS A 322 -2.91 7.83 -17.00
N THR A 323 -3.08 6.60 -16.52
CA THR A 323 -2.13 6.00 -15.57
C THR A 323 -1.01 5.26 -16.29
N PHE A 324 -1.33 4.24 -17.11
CA PHE A 324 -0.29 3.38 -17.68
C PHE A 324 0.60 4.08 -18.71
N PRO A 325 0.06 4.81 -19.72
CA PRO A 325 0.89 5.42 -20.76
C PRO A 325 1.87 6.46 -20.21
N LYS A 326 1.48 7.13 -19.12
CA LYS A 326 2.32 8.14 -18.44
C LYS A 326 3.66 7.58 -17.97
N TRP A 327 3.67 6.34 -17.49
CA TRP A 327 4.85 5.72 -16.88
C TRP A 327 5.71 4.93 -17.88
N GLU A 328 5.24 4.70 -19.12
CA GLU A 328 5.98 3.93 -20.13
C GLU A 328 7.37 4.51 -20.43
N LYS A 329 7.52 5.84 -20.34
CA LYS A 329 8.80 6.53 -20.57
C LYS A 329 9.92 6.11 -19.60
N ASP A 330 9.57 5.61 -18.43
CA ASP A 330 10.51 5.24 -17.36
C ASP A 330 10.77 3.72 -17.31
N LEU A 331 10.21 2.95 -18.24
CA LEU A 331 10.37 1.50 -18.31
C LEU A 331 11.73 1.11 -18.90
N HIS A 332 12.42 0.14 -18.28
CA HIS A 332 13.75 -0.30 -18.69
C HIS A 332 13.95 -1.81 -18.52
N ASN A 333 14.82 -2.39 -19.32
CA ASN A 333 15.18 -3.81 -19.20
C ASN A 333 16.12 -4.05 -18.03
N THR A 334 15.82 -5.07 -17.24
CA THR A 334 16.75 -5.64 -16.26
C THR A 334 17.85 -6.44 -16.95
N LEU A 335 18.93 -6.74 -16.23
CA LEU A 335 20.04 -7.57 -16.70
C LEU A 335 19.60 -8.96 -17.17
N ASN A 336 18.50 -9.48 -16.63
CA ASN A 336 17.94 -10.80 -16.96
C ASN A 336 16.83 -10.73 -18.04
N GLY A 337 16.59 -9.57 -18.66
CA GLY A 337 15.60 -9.40 -19.73
C GLY A 337 14.15 -9.20 -19.27
N ASN A 338 13.90 -9.12 -17.96
CA ASN A 338 12.62 -8.64 -17.39
C ASN A 338 12.53 -7.10 -17.46
N LEU A 339 11.40 -6.52 -17.05
CA LEU A 339 11.21 -5.06 -17.02
C LEU A 339 11.19 -4.52 -15.59
N VAL A 340 11.63 -3.27 -15.42
CA VAL A 340 11.51 -2.50 -14.18
C VAL A 340 11.31 -1.02 -14.52
N TYR A 341 10.72 -0.25 -13.59
CA TYR A 341 10.65 1.20 -13.72
C TYR A 341 11.87 1.86 -13.10
N LEU A 342 12.34 2.93 -13.74
CA LEU A 342 13.43 3.76 -13.26
C LEU A 342 12.89 4.97 -12.49
N PHE A 343 13.71 5.50 -11.61
CA PHE A 343 13.57 6.85 -11.11
C PHE A 343 13.56 7.84 -12.28
N ALA A 344 12.57 8.74 -12.27
CA ALA A 344 12.47 9.82 -13.26
C ALA A 344 13.77 10.63 -13.34
N ASN A 345 14.14 11.01 -14.56
CA ASN A 345 15.35 11.80 -14.82
C ASN A 345 15.11 13.31 -14.67
N ASP A 346 14.66 13.73 -13.49
CA ASP A 346 14.28 15.11 -13.16
C ASP A 346 14.82 15.56 -11.78
N SER A 347 14.58 16.83 -11.43
CA SER A 347 15.06 17.46 -10.19
C SER A 347 14.37 17.00 -8.90
N SER A 348 13.43 16.06 -8.94
CA SER A 348 12.87 15.47 -7.72
C SER A 348 13.58 14.22 -7.24
N SER A 349 14.22 13.51 -8.18
CA SER A 349 14.66 12.16 -7.94
C SER A 349 15.96 12.11 -7.15
N ARG A 350 16.05 11.15 -6.23
CA ARG A 350 17.25 10.90 -5.42
C ARG A 350 18.31 10.08 -6.15
N LYS A 351 17.89 9.27 -7.13
CA LYS A 351 18.74 8.39 -7.93
C LYS A 351 18.28 8.39 -9.40
N PRO A 352 18.29 9.53 -10.11
CA PRO A 352 17.79 9.63 -11.48
C PRO A 352 18.34 8.53 -12.40
N GLY A 353 17.46 7.85 -13.12
CA GLY A 353 17.82 6.80 -14.07
C GLY A 353 18.21 5.44 -13.48
N GLN A 354 18.29 5.29 -12.16
CA GLN A 354 18.43 3.98 -11.52
C GLN A 354 17.05 3.31 -11.34
N SER A 355 17.02 1.99 -11.16
CA SER A 355 15.79 1.27 -10.88
C SER A 355 15.12 1.72 -9.58
N LEU A 356 13.79 1.70 -9.56
CA LEU A 356 13.02 1.94 -8.34
C LEU A 356 13.22 0.79 -7.33
N PRO A 357 13.15 1.05 -6.01
CA PRO A 357 12.98 0.04 -4.96
C PRO A 357 11.81 -0.89 -5.22
N HIS A 358 11.89 -2.13 -4.69
CA HIS A 358 10.90 -3.18 -4.99
C HIS A 358 9.48 -2.72 -4.68
N ASN A 359 9.26 -2.19 -3.49
CA ASN A 359 7.97 -1.68 -3.05
C ASN A 359 7.41 -0.57 -3.97
N GLN A 360 8.27 0.22 -4.64
CA GLN A 360 7.84 1.35 -5.45
C GLN A 360 7.31 0.92 -6.82
N TYR A 361 8.06 0.11 -7.57
CA TYR A 361 7.56 -0.36 -8.86
C TYR A 361 6.51 -1.46 -8.71
N LEU A 362 6.56 -2.24 -7.62
CA LEU A 362 5.56 -3.27 -7.34
C LEU A 362 4.19 -2.70 -6.99
N ALA A 363 4.11 -1.45 -6.53
CA ALA A 363 2.82 -0.78 -6.33
C ALA A 363 2.01 -0.69 -7.62
N LEU A 364 2.62 -0.30 -8.75
CA LEU A 364 1.93 -0.28 -10.04
C LEU A 364 1.79 -1.69 -10.64
N GLN A 365 2.77 -2.57 -10.41
CA GLN A 365 2.68 -3.99 -10.76
C GLN A 365 1.40 -4.62 -10.21
N ARG A 366 1.04 -4.33 -8.95
CA ARG A 366 -0.19 -4.84 -8.33
C ARG A 366 -1.44 -4.44 -9.10
N THR A 367 -1.48 -3.21 -9.63
CA THR A 367 -2.60 -2.75 -10.47
C THR A 367 -2.72 -3.62 -11.72
N TYR A 368 -1.61 -3.90 -12.40
CA TYR A 368 -1.59 -4.82 -13.56
C TYR A 368 -2.02 -6.25 -13.18
N ALA A 369 -1.56 -6.78 -12.05
CA ALA A 369 -1.88 -8.14 -11.60
C ALA A 369 -3.37 -8.32 -11.25
N GLU A 370 -4.01 -7.29 -10.68
CA GLU A 370 -5.45 -7.31 -10.43
C GLU A 370 -6.26 -7.26 -11.74
N LEU A 371 -5.84 -6.45 -12.72
CA LEU A 371 -6.50 -6.39 -14.03
C LEU A 371 -6.27 -7.63 -14.89
N ALA A 372 -5.12 -8.29 -14.76
CA ALA A 372 -4.79 -9.52 -15.48
C ALA A 372 -5.70 -10.72 -15.12
N GLN A 373 -6.45 -10.62 -14.02
CA GLN A 373 -7.45 -11.62 -13.60
C GLN A 373 -8.81 -11.42 -14.28
N VAL A 374 -9.01 -10.34 -15.05
CA VAL A 374 -10.27 -10.10 -15.76
C VAL A 374 -10.23 -10.83 -17.11
N GLU A 375 -11.30 -11.60 -17.39
CA GLU A 375 -11.50 -12.26 -18.68
C GLU A 375 -11.53 -11.22 -19.82
N ASP A 376 -10.86 -11.51 -20.94
CA ASP A 376 -10.66 -10.59 -22.06
C ASP A 376 -9.95 -9.26 -21.71
N SER A 377 -9.22 -9.20 -20.58
CA SER A 377 -8.36 -8.06 -20.29
C SER A 377 -7.27 -7.86 -21.34
N ASP A 378 -6.79 -6.62 -21.49
CA ASP A 378 -5.65 -6.32 -22.36
C ASP A 378 -4.47 -7.26 -22.01
N PRO A 379 -3.95 -8.06 -22.96
CA PRO A 379 -2.81 -8.95 -22.73
C PRO A 379 -1.58 -8.24 -22.16
N ASN A 380 -1.45 -6.93 -22.39
CA ASN A 380 -0.39 -6.12 -21.83
C ASN A 380 -0.43 -6.06 -20.29
N HIS A 381 -1.60 -6.17 -19.65
CA HIS A 381 -1.67 -6.25 -18.19
C HIS A 381 -0.97 -7.50 -17.65
N GLN A 382 -1.24 -8.66 -18.26
CA GLN A 382 -0.60 -9.92 -17.89
C GLN A 382 0.92 -9.85 -18.15
N PHE A 383 1.31 -9.30 -19.31
CA PHE A 383 2.71 -9.10 -19.66
C PHE A 383 3.44 -8.22 -18.63
N MET A 384 2.92 -7.03 -18.34
CA MET A 384 3.53 -6.10 -17.38
C MET A 384 3.55 -6.65 -15.96
N ALA A 385 2.45 -7.25 -15.49
CA ALA A 385 2.39 -7.90 -14.18
C ALA A 385 3.49 -8.97 -14.04
N LYS A 386 3.67 -9.81 -15.07
CA LYS A 386 4.68 -10.87 -15.09
C LYS A 386 6.09 -10.31 -15.15
N GLN A 387 6.38 -9.37 -16.05
CA GLN A 387 7.74 -8.85 -16.22
C GLN A 387 8.26 -8.17 -14.94
N LEU A 388 7.42 -7.38 -14.28
CA LEU A 388 7.81 -6.68 -13.04
C LEU A 388 7.96 -7.64 -11.85
N ILE A 389 7.09 -8.64 -11.71
CA ILE A 389 7.19 -9.60 -10.60
C ILE A 389 8.35 -10.58 -10.78
N GLU A 390 8.68 -10.96 -12.02
CA GLU A 390 9.85 -11.81 -12.32
C GLU A 390 11.17 -11.06 -12.06
N ALA A 391 11.19 -9.73 -12.25
CA ALA A 391 12.33 -8.91 -11.82
C ALA A 391 12.52 -8.97 -10.29
N PHE A 392 11.44 -8.83 -9.51
CA PHE A 392 11.50 -9.00 -8.05
C PHE A 392 11.90 -10.42 -7.64
N LYS A 393 11.28 -11.44 -8.24
CA LYS A 393 11.58 -12.84 -7.98
C LYS A 393 13.07 -13.16 -8.16
N SER A 394 13.72 -12.54 -9.14
CA SER A 394 15.14 -12.73 -9.41
C SER A 394 16.09 -12.17 -8.33
N SER A 395 15.60 -11.31 -7.42
CA SER A 395 16.38 -10.79 -6.29
C SER A 395 16.14 -11.52 -4.97
N LEU A 396 15.19 -12.46 -4.92
CA LEU A 396 14.89 -13.20 -3.71
C LEU A 396 15.98 -14.21 -3.37
N THR A 397 16.26 -14.35 -2.09
CA THR A 397 17.17 -15.37 -1.54
C THR A 397 16.46 -16.28 -0.55
N LEU A 398 16.93 -17.52 -0.42
CA LEU A 398 16.39 -18.47 0.55
C LEU A 398 17.20 -18.40 1.85
N GLY A 399 16.54 -17.98 2.92
CA GLY A 399 16.99 -18.16 4.30
C GLY A 399 16.33 -19.37 4.95
N GLN A 400 16.72 -19.66 6.20
CA GLN A 400 16.11 -20.73 7.01
C GLN A 400 15.90 -20.27 8.44
N TYR A 401 14.86 -20.80 9.10
CA TYR A 401 14.68 -20.72 10.54
C TYR A 401 14.18 -22.05 11.10
N GLN A 402 14.31 -22.24 12.41
CA GLN A 402 13.76 -23.40 13.11
C GLN A 402 12.33 -23.07 13.54
N ALA A 403 11.35 -23.78 12.99
CA ALA A 403 9.97 -23.69 13.43
C ALA A 403 9.79 -24.31 14.82
N ASP A 404 8.69 -24.00 15.51
CA ASP A 404 8.36 -24.59 16.81
C ASP A 404 8.33 -26.12 16.84
N SER A 405 8.09 -26.76 15.68
CA SER A 405 8.18 -28.21 15.52
C SER A 405 9.62 -28.76 15.55
N GLY A 406 10.64 -27.89 15.64
CA GLY A 406 12.06 -28.22 15.54
C GLY A 406 12.54 -28.54 14.11
N LEU A 407 11.73 -28.21 13.09
CA LEU A 407 12.10 -28.41 11.69
C LEU A 407 12.75 -27.15 11.12
N SER A 408 13.83 -27.33 10.35
CA SER A 408 14.37 -26.26 9.52
C SER A 408 13.42 -26.00 8.36
N VAL A 409 12.95 -24.77 8.23
CA VAL A 409 12.01 -24.36 7.18
C VAL A 409 12.61 -23.23 6.35
N ASN A 410 12.45 -23.33 5.03
CA ASN A 410 12.90 -22.31 4.09
C ASN A 410 11.97 -21.09 4.14
N LYS A 411 12.55 -19.89 4.11
CA LYS A 411 11.83 -18.61 4.01
C LYS A 411 12.51 -17.70 3.00
N TYR A 412 11.77 -16.78 2.40
CA TYR A 412 12.37 -15.75 1.54
C TYR A 412 12.97 -14.61 2.37
N GLU A 413 14.12 -14.13 1.91
CA GLU A 413 14.78 -12.92 2.37
C GLU A 413 15.17 -12.07 1.16
N TRP A 414 15.02 -10.75 1.29
CA TRP A 414 15.36 -9.82 0.22
C TRP A 414 15.80 -8.46 0.78
N SER A 415 16.42 -7.68 -0.09
CA SER A 415 16.82 -6.30 0.18
C SER A 415 15.73 -5.34 -0.28
N TYR A 416 15.64 -4.15 0.33
CA TYR A 416 14.72 -3.09 -0.08
C TYR A 416 14.90 -2.66 -1.56
N TRP A 417 16.15 -2.67 -2.01
CA TRP A 417 16.51 -2.40 -3.38
C TRP A 417 17.65 -3.33 -3.82
N SER A 418 17.62 -3.74 -5.09
CA SER A 418 18.57 -4.67 -5.69
C SER A 418 19.13 -4.10 -6.98
N LEU A 419 20.34 -4.49 -7.34
CA LEU A 419 20.96 -4.12 -8.62
C LEU A 419 20.31 -4.93 -9.75
N LEU A 420 19.30 -4.35 -10.40
CA LEU A 420 18.50 -5.02 -11.42
C LEU A 420 18.91 -4.60 -12.84
N THR A 421 19.53 -3.44 -13.01
CA THR A 421 19.85 -2.85 -14.32
C THR A 421 21.32 -2.48 -14.45
N ASP A 422 21.75 -2.21 -15.67
CA ASP A 422 23.07 -1.66 -16.00
C ASP A 422 23.28 -0.21 -15.52
N LYS A 423 22.19 0.46 -15.09
CA LYS A 423 22.21 1.83 -14.56
C LYS A 423 22.39 1.88 -13.04
N ASP A 424 22.18 0.76 -12.35
CA ASP A 424 22.18 0.70 -10.89
C ASP A 424 23.60 0.76 -10.31
N THR A 425 23.80 1.58 -9.28
CA THR A 425 25.09 1.69 -8.60
C THR A 425 24.96 1.85 -7.09
N THR A 426 25.97 1.35 -6.37
CA THR A 426 26.16 1.55 -4.92
C THR A 426 27.24 2.59 -4.61
N SER A 427 27.90 3.17 -5.63
CA SER A 427 29.00 4.13 -5.45
C SER A 427 28.55 5.57 -5.19
N ASP A 428 27.24 5.83 -5.27
CA ASP A 428 26.63 7.16 -5.10
C ASP A 428 26.48 7.58 -3.62
N GLY A 429 26.95 6.76 -2.68
CA GLY A 429 26.89 7.03 -1.23
C GLY A 429 25.53 6.77 -0.60
N PHE A 430 24.52 6.36 -1.38
CA PHE A 430 23.19 5.97 -0.89
C PHE A 430 23.08 4.45 -0.82
N ASN A 431 23.36 3.86 0.36
CA ASN A 431 23.28 2.41 0.55
C ASN A 431 21.84 1.95 0.83
N TRP A 432 21.08 1.66 -0.23
CA TRP A 432 19.68 1.19 -0.15
C TRP A 432 19.53 -0.32 -0.37
N THR A 433 20.65 -1.05 -0.49
CA THR A 433 20.65 -2.52 -0.64
C THR A 433 20.52 -3.27 0.69
N GLY A 434 20.17 -2.57 1.77
CA GLY A 434 19.89 -3.16 3.08
C GLY A 434 18.69 -4.10 3.03
N THR A 435 18.62 -5.01 4.01
CA THR A 435 17.50 -5.95 4.15
C THR A 435 16.17 -5.20 4.22
N GLU A 436 15.16 -5.73 3.52
CA GLU A 436 13.82 -5.17 3.51
C GLU A 436 13.24 -5.06 4.94
N ASP A 437 12.60 -3.94 5.21
CA ASP A 437 11.80 -3.74 6.40
C ASP A 437 10.34 -4.13 6.20
N THR A 438 9.69 -4.49 7.29
CA THR A 438 8.34 -5.06 7.27
C THR A 438 7.25 -4.04 6.88
N SER A 439 7.56 -2.74 6.96
CA SER A 439 6.63 -1.68 6.52
C SER A 439 6.61 -1.55 5.00
N HIS A 440 7.76 -1.57 4.33
CA HIS A 440 7.83 -1.55 2.86
C HIS A 440 7.59 -2.93 2.26
N GLY A 441 8.13 -4.00 2.87
CA GLY A 441 7.98 -5.37 2.40
C GLY A 441 6.53 -5.87 2.35
N ASN A 442 5.60 -5.23 3.06
CA ASN A 442 4.19 -5.57 2.93
C ASN A 442 3.62 -5.22 1.53
N LEU A 443 4.15 -4.20 0.84
CA LEU A 443 3.78 -3.87 -0.55
C LEU A 443 4.25 -4.98 -1.49
N ASP A 444 5.47 -5.49 -1.27
CA ASP A 444 6.05 -6.58 -2.08
C ASP A 444 5.22 -7.86 -1.94
N VAL A 445 4.79 -8.18 -0.71
CA VAL A 445 3.89 -9.31 -0.44
C VAL A 445 2.55 -9.14 -1.12
N ALA A 446 1.95 -7.95 -1.08
CA ALA A 446 0.69 -7.69 -1.76
C ALA A 446 0.80 -7.91 -3.27
N ALA A 447 1.92 -7.51 -3.89
CA ALA A 447 2.23 -7.77 -5.28
C ALA A 447 2.44 -9.28 -5.56
N ALA A 448 3.16 -9.99 -4.71
CA ALA A 448 3.37 -11.44 -4.83
C ALA A 448 2.05 -12.22 -4.74
N VAL A 449 1.18 -11.90 -3.78
CA VAL A 449 -0.15 -12.52 -3.62
C VAL A 449 -1.04 -12.21 -4.84
N SER A 450 -1.10 -10.96 -5.29
CA SER A 450 -1.91 -10.57 -6.44
C SER A 450 -1.43 -11.27 -7.73
N SER A 451 -0.11 -11.42 -7.88
CA SER A 451 0.49 -12.14 -9.01
C SER A 451 0.18 -13.64 -8.96
N TYR A 452 0.29 -14.26 -7.78
CA TYR A 452 -0.07 -15.67 -7.58
C TYR A 452 -1.53 -15.93 -7.94
N HIS A 453 -2.47 -15.08 -7.49
CA HIS A 453 -3.88 -15.19 -7.84
C HIS A 453 -4.15 -14.94 -9.33
N ALA A 454 -3.32 -14.15 -10.00
CA ALA A 454 -3.35 -14.02 -11.47
C ALA A 454 -2.71 -15.21 -12.22
N GLY A 455 -2.16 -16.20 -11.52
CA GLY A 455 -1.42 -17.31 -12.12
C GLY A 455 -0.05 -16.92 -12.67
N LEU A 456 0.57 -15.87 -12.13
CA LEU A 456 1.83 -15.27 -12.60
C LEU A 456 2.92 -15.29 -11.53
N GLY A 457 4.18 -15.42 -11.95
CA GLY A 457 5.36 -15.22 -11.12
C GLY A 457 5.67 -16.37 -10.15
N PHE A 458 4.83 -16.58 -9.14
CA PHE A 458 5.11 -17.50 -8.03
C PHE A 458 4.24 -18.75 -8.08
N SER A 459 4.84 -19.89 -7.70
CA SER A 459 4.13 -21.13 -7.44
C SER A 459 3.60 -21.19 -6.00
N LYS A 460 2.74 -22.16 -5.70
CA LYS A 460 2.24 -22.40 -4.33
C LYS A 460 3.36 -22.71 -3.34
N GLU A 461 4.40 -23.43 -3.79
CA GLU A 461 5.57 -23.73 -2.97
C GLU A 461 6.32 -22.45 -2.59
N GLU A 462 6.50 -21.54 -3.54
CA GLU A 462 7.19 -20.26 -3.32
C GLU A 462 6.36 -19.31 -2.44
N MET A 463 5.04 -19.34 -2.56
CA MET A 463 4.16 -18.63 -1.62
C MET A 463 4.27 -19.15 -0.18
N ASN A 464 4.54 -20.45 0.01
CA ASN A 464 4.86 -20.97 1.35
C ASN A 464 6.17 -20.38 1.90
N TYR A 465 7.16 -20.05 1.05
CA TYR A 465 8.39 -19.39 1.50
C TYR A 465 8.13 -17.97 1.99
N PHE A 466 7.26 -17.20 1.33
CA PHE A 466 6.78 -15.91 1.86
C PHE A 466 6.02 -16.07 3.18
N ALA A 467 5.11 -17.05 3.26
CA ALA A 467 4.35 -17.33 4.47
C ALA A 467 5.26 -17.73 5.64
N ASN A 468 6.32 -18.47 5.37
CA ASN A 468 7.36 -18.80 6.35
C ASN A 468 8.14 -17.56 6.80
N THR A 469 8.38 -16.58 5.92
CA THR A 469 8.94 -15.27 6.32
C THR A 469 8.01 -14.53 7.28
N ALA A 470 6.71 -14.48 6.97
CA ALA A 470 5.72 -13.84 7.82
C ALA A 470 5.60 -14.53 9.19
N ASP A 471 5.49 -15.85 9.21
CA ASP A 471 5.43 -16.66 10.43
C ASP A 471 6.70 -16.54 11.29
N PHE A 472 7.87 -16.45 10.67
CA PHE A 472 9.11 -16.11 11.38
C PHE A 472 9.00 -14.75 12.09
N MET A 473 8.58 -13.70 11.38
CA MET A 473 8.53 -12.33 11.93
C MET A 473 7.42 -12.10 12.95
N ILE A 474 6.27 -12.75 12.78
CA ILE A 474 5.06 -12.53 13.58
C ILE A 474 5.03 -13.48 14.78
N SER A 475 5.31 -14.77 14.54
CA SER A 475 5.08 -15.84 15.50
C SER A 475 6.34 -16.23 16.27
N HIS A 476 7.51 -16.24 15.62
CA HIS A 476 8.76 -16.73 16.24
C HIS A 476 9.61 -15.62 16.86
N CYS A 477 9.42 -14.36 16.46
CA CYS A 477 10.04 -13.23 17.11
C CYS A 477 9.21 -12.74 18.31
N ALA A 478 9.89 -12.30 19.37
CA ALA A 478 9.23 -11.82 20.60
C ALA A 478 8.23 -10.69 20.33
N ASN A 479 8.54 -9.83 19.35
CA ASN A 479 7.64 -8.83 18.79
C ASN A 479 7.55 -9.03 17.28
N PHE A 480 6.58 -8.37 16.65
CA PHE A 480 6.54 -8.29 15.19
C PHE A 480 7.83 -7.64 14.67
N SER A 481 8.70 -8.42 14.03
CA SER A 481 10.05 -7.98 13.65
C SER A 481 10.03 -6.86 12.62
N ARG A 482 10.97 -5.91 12.72
CA ARG A 482 11.18 -4.83 11.73
C ARG A 482 11.73 -5.28 10.38
N HIS A 483 12.42 -6.42 10.29
CA HIS A 483 13.00 -6.87 9.01
C HIS A 483 12.77 -8.37 8.77
N VAL A 484 12.86 -8.76 7.50
CA VAL A 484 12.50 -10.10 6.99
C VAL A 484 13.54 -11.21 7.26
N ASN A 485 14.77 -10.87 7.65
CA ASN A 485 15.86 -11.85 7.80
C ASN A 485 16.06 -12.39 9.23
N LYS A 486 16.07 -11.53 10.25
CA LYS A 486 16.26 -11.94 11.67
C LYS A 486 15.31 -11.17 12.59
N CYS A 487 15.26 -11.52 13.87
CA CYS A 487 14.46 -10.79 14.84
C CYS A 487 15.14 -9.46 15.20
N TYR A 488 14.42 -8.36 14.99
CA TYR A 488 14.78 -7.01 15.39
C TYR A 488 13.80 -6.47 16.43
N ASP A 489 14.01 -5.21 16.83
CA ASP A 489 13.02 -4.43 17.58
C ASP A 489 11.66 -4.40 16.85
N SER A 490 10.61 -4.08 17.61
CA SER A 490 9.23 -4.14 17.12
C SER A 490 8.94 -3.15 15.98
N GLU A 491 8.26 -3.65 14.95
CA GLU A 491 7.54 -2.85 13.97
C GLU A 491 6.14 -2.49 14.47
N SER A 492 5.56 -1.44 13.89
CA SER A 492 4.16 -1.10 14.06
C SER A 492 3.23 -2.20 13.53
N LEU A 493 2.24 -2.58 14.34
CA LEU A 493 1.18 -3.52 13.95
C LEU A 493 0.33 -3.00 12.78
N THR A 494 0.40 -1.71 12.44
CA THR A 494 -0.25 -1.13 11.26
C THR A 494 0.24 -1.73 9.93
N SER A 495 1.42 -2.34 9.93
CA SER A 495 2.03 -2.95 8.75
C SER A 495 1.54 -4.38 8.51
N LEU A 496 0.81 -5.00 9.44
CA LEU A 496 0.30 -6.39 9.34
C LEU A 496 -0.65 -6.63 8.15
N ARG A 497 -1.32 -5.59 7.64
CA ARG A 497 -2.43 -5.69 6.68
C ARG A 497 -2.21 -6.65 5.50
N TRP A 498 -1.04 -6.66 4.88
CA TRP A 498 -0.79 -7.49 3.69
C TRP A 498 -0.01 -8.75 4.04
N TRP A 499 0.73 -8.76 5.14
CA TRP A 499 1.30 -9.99 5.71
C TRP A 499 0.21 -11.00 6.08
N MET A 500 -0.92 -10.54 6.61
CA MET A 500 -2.04 -11.40 6.98
C MET A 500 -2.68 -12.14 5.80
N GLN A 501 -2.49 -11.68 4.57
CA GLN A 501 -2.99 -12.40 3.38
C GLN A 501 -2.30 -13.75 3.19
N LEU A 502 -1.07 -13.90 3.69
CA LEU A 502 -0.31 -15.15 3.63
C LEU A 502 -0.88 -16.26 4.54
N ALA A 503 -1.89 -15.94 5.36
CA ALA A 503 -2.61 -16.94 6.14
C ALA A 503 -3.31 -18.01 5.28
N GLU A 504 -3.57 -17.72 3.99
CA GLU A 504 -4.00 -18.72 3.00
C GLU A 504 -3.03 -19.91 2.88
N PHE A 505 -1.74 -19.65 3.08
CA PHE A 505 -0.68 -20.67 3.01
C PHE A 505 -0.29 -21.18 4.40
N LYS A 506 -0.39 -20.32 5.41
CA LYS A 506 0.02 -20.64 6.78
C LYS A 506 -0.90 -20.00 7.84
N PRO A 507 -1.91 -20.75 8.34
CA PRO A 507 -2.94 -20.22 9.24
C PRO A 507 -2.45 -19.55 10.54
N SER A 508 -1.28 -19.96 11.08
CA SER A 508 -0.72 -19.34 12.30
C SER A 508 -0.57 -17.83 12.19
N ILE A 509 -0.27 -17.32 10.99
CA ILE A 509 -0.15 -15.88 10.72
C ILE A 509 -1.43 -15.13 11.13
N TYR A 510 -2.61 -15.70 10.85
CA TYR A 510 -3.88 -15.08 11.20
C TYR A 510 -4.06 -15.04 12.73
N HIS A 511 -3.93 -16.18 13.39
CA HIS A 511 -4.14 -16.30 14.84
C HIS A 511 -3.16 -15.45 15.65
N ASP A 512 -1.88 -15.45 15.29
CA ASP A 512 -0.88 -14.67 16.02
C ASP A 512 -1.03 -13.16 15.75
N SER A 513 -1.50 -12.78 14.56
CA SER A 513 -1.86 -11.39 14.26
C SER A 513 -3.08 -10.94 15.06
N GLU A 514 -4.10 -11.79 15.18
CA GLU A 514 -5.30 -11.53 15.98
C GLU A 514 -4.96 -11.33 17.46
N VAL A 515 -4.11 -12.18 18.04
CA VAL A 515 -3.64 -12.03 19.43
C VAL A 515 -2.96 -10.68 19.63
N LYS A 516 -2.07 -10.29 18.71
CA LYS A 516 -1.37 -8.99 18.78
C LYS A 516 -2.33 -7.81 18.63
N LEU A 517 -3.27 -7.87 17.69
CA LEU A 517 -4.26 -6.82 17.47
C LEU A 517 -5.24 -6.70 18.65
N THR A 518 -5.66 -7.82 19.22
CA THR A 518 -6.51 -7.88 20.42
C THR A 518 -5.82 -7.19 21.60
N SER A 519 -4.51 -7.38 21.76
CA SER A 519 -3.75 -6.73 22.84
C SER A 519 -3.76 -5.20 22.79
N VAL A 520 -4.05 -4.61 21.62
CA VAL A 520 -4.14 -3.16 21.42
C VAL A 520 -5.56 -2.68 21.08
N PHE A 521 -6.58 -3.54 21.12
CA PHE A 521 -7.95 -3.22 20.69
C PHE A 521 -8.50 -1.94 21.35
N ASP A 522 -8.31 -1.80 22.66
CA ASP A 522 -8.77 -0.64 23.42
C ASP A 522 -7.98 0.63 23.10
N ALA A 523 -6.71 0.49 22.71
CA ALA A 523 -5.85 1.60 22.31
C ALA A 523 -6.11 2.07 20.87
N ILE A 524 -6.70 1.22 20.03
CA ILE A 524 -7.13 1.58 18.68
C ILE A 524 -8.38 2.46 18.80
N GLN A 525 -8.17 3.75 18.99
CA GLN A 525 -9.21 4.77 19.04
C GLN A 525 -8.69 6.08 18.44
N GLY A 526 -9.58 6.82 17.78
CA GLY A 526 -9.24 8.10 17.17
C GLY A 526 -8.62 7.96 15.78
N VAL A 527 -8.73 9.05 15.02
CA VAL A 527 -8.33 9.13 13.61
C VAL A 527 -6.84 8.87 13.34
N ASN A 528 -5.96 9.02 14.35
CA ASN A 528 -4.54 8.76 14.21
C ASN A 528 -4.26 7.26 14.11
N GLN A 529 -5.19 6.43 14.60
CA GLN A 529 -5.12 4.97 14.53
C GLN A 529 -5.78 4.40 13.27
N ARG A 530 -6.17 5.25 12.30
CA ARG A 530 -6.74 4.85 10.99
C ARG A 530 -5.90 3.79 10.27
N TYR A 531 -4.59 3.77 10.50
CA TYR A 531 -3.68 2.82 9.88
C TYR A 531 -3.94 1.36 10.29
N TYR A 532 -4.65 1.10 11.39
CA TYR A 532 -5.09 -0.25 11.77
C TYR A 532 -6.25 -0.78 10.92
N MET A 533 -7.00 0.08 10.21
CA MET A 533 -8.20 -0.33 9.47
C MET A 533 -7.93 -1.46 8.47
N GLY A 534 -6.77 -1.47 7.81
CA GLY A 534 -6.39 -2.54 6.89
C GLY A 534 -6.21 -3.90 7.58
N ALA A 535 -5.56 -3.94 8.74
CA ALA A 535 -5.38 -5.17 9.51
C ALA A 535 -6.71 -5.66 10.11
N ILE A 536 -7.53 -4.73 10.61
CA ILE A 536 -8.90 -5.03 11.09
C ILE A 536 -9.74 -5.63 9.95
N ALA A 537 -9.67 -5.07 8.74
CA ALA A 537 -10.43 -5.58 7.62
C ALA A 537 -9.99 -6.99 7.19
N GLN A 538 -8.70 -7.34 7.32
CA GLN A 538 -8.26 -8.72 7.11
C GLN A 538 -8.79 -9.68 8.19
N LEU A 539 -8.87 -9.26 9.46
CA LEU A 539 -9.53 -10.07 10.51
C LEU A 539 -11.00 -10.30 10.18
N VAL A 540 -11.73 -9.23 9.83
CA VAL A 540 -13.16 -9.33 9.49
C VAL A 540 -13.39 -10.22 8.26
N LYS A 541 -12.51 -10.12 7.25
CA LYS A 541 -12.58 -10.96 6.05
C LYS A 541 -12.30 -12.43 6.34
N GLY A 542 -11.35 -12.72 7.22
CA GLY A 542 -10.78 -14.05 7.40
C GLY A 542 -9.76 -14.40 6.31
N TYR A 543 -9.29 -15.66 6.33
CA TYR A 543 -8.35 -16.19 5.33
C TYR A 543 -8.94 -17.37 4.56
N ARG A 544 -8.55 -17.48 3.29
CA ARG A 544 -9.04 -18.52 2.39
C ARG A 544 -8.39 -19.86 2.75
N VAL A 545 -9.20 -20.88 3.01
CA VAL A 545 -8.75 -22.25 3.31
C VAL A 545 -9.01 -23.23 2.16
N TYR A 546 -9.89 -22.85 1.25
CA TYR A 546 -10.25 -23.65 0.10
C TYR A 546 -10.63 -22.74 -1.08
N ASP A 547 -10.23 -23.16 -2.27
CA ASP A 547 -10.51 -22.51 -3.55
C ASP A 547 -10.68 -23.59 -4.62
N GLN A 548 -11.73 -23.46 -5.44
CA GLN A 548 -12.06 -24.37 -6.51
C GLN A 548 -12.77 -23.61 -7.65
N SER A 549 -11.99 -23.17 -8.63
CA SER A 549 -12.51 -22.58 -9.89
C SER A 549 -13.04 -23.62 -10.89
N PHE A 550 -12.98 -24.91 -10.55
CA PHE A 550 -13.32 -26.04 -11.44
C PHE A 550 -12.57 -26.12 -12.78
N ASP A 551 -11.56 -25.28 -13.01
CA ASP A 551 -10.68 -25.33 -14.19
C ASP A 551 -9.67 -26.47 -14.12
N VAL A 552 -10.05 -27.65 -14.61
CA VAL A 552 -9.15 -28.81 -14.71
C VAL A 552 -8.97 -29.25 -16.16
N GLY A 553 -7.82 -29.87 -16.46
CA GLY A 553 -7.44 -30.26 -17.83
C GLY A 553 -8.28 -31.36 -18.50
N PHE A 554 -9.39 -31.81 -17.89
CA PHE A 554 -10.22 -32.90 -18.40
C PHE A 554 -11.71 -32.55 -18.29
N ALA A 555 -12.35 -32.25 -19.43
CA ALA A 555 -13.80 -32.05 -19.49
C ALA A 555 -14.56 -33.32 -19.03
N ASN A 556 -15.67 -33.12 -18.32
CA ASN A 556 -16.54 -34.16 -17.76
C ASN A 556 -15.99 -35.01 -16.59
N ALA A 557 -14.80 -34.72 -16.08
CA ALA A 557 -14.29 -35.37 -14.86
C ALA A 557 -14.41 -34.41 -13.67
N LEU A 558 -14.79 -34.90 -12.49
CA LEU A 558 -14.74 -34.08 -11.29
C LEU A 558 -13.28 -33.79 -10.88
N PRO A 559 -13.00 -32.63 -10.25
CA PRO A 559 -11.66 -32.32 -9.76
C PRO A 559 -11.17 -33.34 -8.72
N ALA A 560 -9.86 -33.35 -8.46
CA ALA A 560 -9.29 -34.22 -7.44
C ALA A 560 -10.02 -34.07 -6.08
N GLU A 561 -10.21 -35.20 -5.39
CA GLU A 561 -10.93 -35.32 -4.11
C GLU A 561 -12.45 -35.09 -4.15
N TRP A 562 -13.01 -34.65 -5.28
CA TRP A 562 -14.45 -34.66 -5.50
C TRP A 562 -14.93 -36.06 -5.93
N ARG A 563 -16.15 -36.41 -5.53
CA ARG A 563 -16.76 -37.72 -5.77
C ARG A 563 -18.21 -37.57 -6.17
N HIS A 564 -18.67 -38.52 -6.96
CA HIS A 564 -20.08 -38.72 -7.22
C HIS A 564 -20.74 -39.40 -6.02
N TRP A 565 -21.84 -38.82 -5.53
CA TRP A 565 -22.71 -39.48 -4.56
C TRP A 565 -24.12 -39.60 -5.15
N GLN A 566 -24.55 -40.85 -5.38
CA GLN A 566 -25.77 -41.20 -6.12
C GLN A 566 -25.87 -40.59 -7.55
N SER A 567 -24.76 -40.04 -8.05
CA SER A 567 -24.64 -39.50 -9.40
C SER A 567 -23.66 -40.28 -10.28
N THR A 568 -23.56 -39.87 -11.53
CA THR A 568 -22.67 -40.41 -12.56
C THR A 568 -21.99 -39.28 -13.35
N PRO A 569 -20.95 -39.57 -14.14
CA PRO A 569 -20.33 -38.58 -15.03
C PRO A 569 -21.28 -37.98 -16.09
N GLU A 570 -22.47 -38.54 -16.31
CA GLU A 570 -23.48 -37.98 -17.22
C GLU A 570 -24.44 -37.00 -16.51
N THR A 571 -24.49 -37.04 -15.18
CA THR A 571 -25.43 -36.26 -14.36
C THR A 571 -24.71 -35.22 -13.51
N VAL A 572 -23.46 -35.45 -13.12
CA VAL A 572 -22.64 -34.48 -12.42
C VAL A 572 -21.30 -34.43 -13.13
N PHE A 573 -20.93 -33.30 -13.72
CA PHE A 573 -19.73 -33.21 -14.57
C PHE A 573 -19.28 -31.77 -14.81
N LEU A 574 -18.05 -31.58 -15.28
CA LEU A 574 -17.54 -30.26 -15.65
C LEU A 574 -17.83 -29.94 -17.12
N SER A 575 -18.27 -28.71 -17.39
CA SER A 575 -18.59 -28.25 -18.75
C SER A 575 -18.13 -26.82 -19.00
N THR A 576 -17.70 -26.56 -20.22
CA THR A 576 -17.41 -25.20 -20.71
C THR A 576 -18.67 -24.33 -20.77
N ASN A 577 -19.85 -24.96 -20.91
CA ASN A 577 -21.15 -24.24 -20.91
C ASN A 577 -21.63 -23.90 -19.49
N SER A 578 -20.94 -24.39 -18.47
CA SER A 578 -21.22 -24.12 -17.07
C SER A 578 -20.15 -23.30 -16.37
N ALA A 579 -19.22 -22.71 -17.11
CA ALA A 579 -18.29 -21.72 -16.57
C ALA A 579 -19.02 -20.41 -16.24
N PHE A 580 -18.76 -19.90 -15.05
CA PHE A 580 -18.92 -18.49 -14.69
C PHE A 580 -17.66 -17.72 -15.05
N SER A 581 -16.50 -18.28 -14.71
CA SER A 581 -15.18 -17.78 -15.06
C SER A 581 -14.29 -18.94 -15.46
N GLY A 582 -13.17 -18.64 -16.12
CA GLY A 582 -12.24 -19.66 -16.56
C GLY A 582 -12.79 -20.52 -17.71
N ALA A 583 -12.29 -21.74 -17.81
CA ALA A 583 -12.60 -22.67 -18.88
C ALA A 583 -13.85 -23.52 -18.60
N GLN A 584 -14.12 -23.89 -17.34
CA GLN A 584 -15.17 -24.86 -17.00
C GLN A 584 -15.74 -24.65 -15.60
N GLY A 585 -17.05 -24.84 -15.45
CA GLY A 585 -17.70 -24.94 -14.14
C GLY A 585 -18.38 -26.30 -13.92
N LEU A 586 -18.92 -26.52 -12.73
CA LEU A 586 -19.62 -27.75 -12.36
C LEU A 586 -21.09 -27.72 -12.81
N THR A 587 -21.52 -28.75 -13.53
CA THR A 587 -22.91 -29.03 -13.87
C THR A 587 -23.48 -30.14 -13.01
N VAL A 588 -24.68 -29.93 -12.48
CA VAL A 588 -25.52 -30.95 -11.83
C VAL A 588 -26.87 -31.05 -12.53
N LYS A 589 -27.11 -32.18 -13.20
CA LYS A 589 -28.36 -32.55 -13.86
C LYS A 589 -29.10 -33.59 -13.03
N ASN A 590 -30.33 -33.26 -12.64
CA ASN A 590 -31.25 -34.25 -12.13
C ASN A 590 -31.96 -34.95 -13.28
N LYS A 591 -32.24 -36.24 -13.10
CA LYS A 591 -33.26 -36.96 -13.87
C LYS A 591 -34.18 -37.67 -12.87
N PRO A 592 -35.53 -37.56 -12.99
CA PRO A 592 -36.50 -38.05 -12.01
C PRO A 592 -36.39 -39.51 -11.55
N THR A 593 -35.60 -40.34 -12.22
CA THR A 593 -35.48 -41.79 -12.00
C THR A 593 -34.26 -42.24 -11.19
N TYR A 594 -33.32 -41.35 -10.83
CA TYR A 594 -31.97 -41.75 -10.38
C TYR A 594 -31.57 -41.38 -8.94
N GLY A 595 -32.50 -40.92 -8.09
CA GLY A 595 -32.17 -40.47 -6.74
C GLY A 595 -31.40 -39.14 -6.74
N TRP A 596 -30.75 -38.79 -5.62
CA TRP A 596 -30.04 -37.51 -5.52
C TRP A 596 -28.81 -37.48 -6.43
N GLN A 597 -28.58 -36.36 -7.13
CA GLN A 597 -27.41 -36.18 -7.99
C GLN A 597 -26.47 -35.18 -7.31
N VAL A 598 -25.38 -35.65 -6.70
CA VAL A 598 -24.56 -34.82 -5.80
C VAL A 598 -23.07 -34.90 -6.15
N ALA A 599 -22.46 -33.73 -6.32
CA ALA A 599 -21.01 -33.59 -6.21
C ALA A 599 -20.64 -33.46 -4.73
N GLN A 600 -19.79 -34.36 -4.25
CA GLN A 600 -19.40 -34.47 -2.85
C GLN A 600 -17.89 -34.26 -2.69
N LYS A 601 -17.49 -33.49 -1.68
CA LYS A 601 -16.08 -33.38 -1.27
C LYS A 601 -15.96 -33.47 0.26
N VAL A 602 -14.93 -34.14 0.76
CA VAL A 602 -14.58 -34.10 2.19
C VAL A 602 -13.92 -32.76 2.51
N PHE A 603 -14.43 -32.05 3.52
CA PHE A 603 -13.92 -30.77 3.96
C PHE A 603 -13.02 -30.95 5.19
N LYS A 604 -11.78 -30.48 5.08
CA LYS A 604 -10.84 -30.41 6.21
C LYS A 604 -11.12 -29.13 6.99
N TYR A 605 -11.15 -29.22 8.31
CA TYR A 605 -11.57 -28.12 9.18
C TYR A 605 -10.79 -28.12 10.49
N GLU A 606 -10.80 -26.97 11.16
CA GLU A 606 -10.33 -26.75 12.53
C GLU A 606 -11.51 -26.93 13.49
N PRO A 607 -11.44 -27.74 14.56
CA PRO A 607 -12.57 -27.94 15.44
C PRO A 607 -13.07 -26.65 16.09
N GLY A 608 -14.39 -26.45 16.14
CA GLY A 608 -15.05 -25.25 16.70
C GLY A 608 -15.01 -24.01 15.81
N ALA A 609 -14.30 -24.07 14.69
CA ALA A 609 -14.16 -22.98 13.73
C ALA A 609 -15.47 -22.55 13.07
N THR A 610 -15.61 -21.24 12.85
CA THR A 610 -16.59 -20.68 11.91
C THR A 610 -15.96 -20.42 10.54
N TYR A 611 -16.70 -20.76 9.49
CA TYR A 611 -16.33 -20.57 8.09
C TYR A 611 -17.40 -19.82 7.33
N ARG A 612 -16.99 -19.08 6.29
CA ARG A 612 -17.84 -18.51 5.25
C ARG A 612 -17.56 -19.24 3.95
N LEU A 613 -18.60 -19.81 3.33
CA LEU A 613 -18.56 -20.42 2.01
C LEU A 613 -19.18 -19.46 1.00
N GLU A 614 -18.50 -19.30 -0.13
CA GLU A 614 -18.93 -18.48 -1.25
C GLU A 614 -18.82 -19.30 -2.54
N SER A 615 -19.78 -19.13 -3.45
CA SER A 615 -19.74 -19.75 -4.77
C SER A 615 -20.64 -18.97 -5.72
N MET A 616 -20.32 -19.01 -7.01
CA MET A 616 -21.24 -18.57 -8.05
C MET A 616 -22.16 -19.73 -8.41
N ALA A 617 -23.46 -19.45 -8.52
CA ALA A 617 -24.43 -20.48 -8.85
C ALA A 617 -25.59 -19.94 -9.70
N ARG A 618 -26.09 -20.77 -10.62
CA ARG A 618 -27.32 -20.51 -11.38
C ARG A 618 -28.12 -21.77 -11.64
N VAL A 619 -29.44 -21.62 -11.75
CA VAL A 619 -30.35 -22.66 -12.22
C VAL A 619 -30.54 -22.48 -13.72
N SER A 620 -29.80 -23.28 -14.49
CA SER A 620 -29.77 -23.24 -15.96
C SER A 620 -31.13 -23.61 -16.58
N SER A 621 -31.77 -24.66 -16.05
CA SER A 621 -33.09 -25.11 -16.53
C SER A 621 -33.86 -25.94 -15.49
N GLY A 622 -35.15 -26.16 -15.76
CA GLY A 622 -36.02 -27.04 -14.97
C GLY A 622 -36.59 -26.44 -13.68
N ASP A 623 -37.22 -27.30 -12.89
CA ASP A 623 -38.13 -26.91 -11.79
C ASP A 623 -37.51 -27.01 -10.38
N ALA A 624 -36.32 -27.61 -10.26
CA ALA A 624 -35.58 -27.60 -8.99
C ALA A 624 -34.62 -26.41 -8.91
N ASN A 625 -34.45 -25.91 -7.68
CA ASN A 625 -33.45 -24.91 -7.34
C ASN A 625 -32.10 -25.55 -7.01
N GLY A 626 -31.00 -24.79 -7.10
CA GLY A 626 -29.67 -25.23 -6.70
C GLY A 626 -29.44 -25.13 -5.21
N ARG A 627 -28.58 -26.00 -4.64
CA ARG A 627 -28.28 -26.09 -3.22
C ARG A 627 -26.81 -26.41 -2.96
N ILE A 628 -26.21 -25.65 -2.04
CA ILE A 628 -24.96 -26.00 -1.39
C ILE A 628 -25.27 -26.38 0.07
N MET A 629 -24.65 -27.45 0.56
CA MET A 629 -24.82 -27.91 1.94
C MET A 629 -23.48 -28.36 2.53
N ILE A 630 -23.25 -28.01 3.79
CA ILE A 630 -22.24 -28.64 4.65
C ILE A 630 -22.93 -29.70 5.49
N TYR A 631 -22.48 -30.93 5.35
CA TYR A 631 -23.05 -32.10 6.00
C TYR A 631 -22.02 -32.78 6.89
N ASP A 632 -22.41 -33.04 8.13
CA ASP A 632 -21.64 -33.86 9.06
C ASP A 632 -22.06 -35.32 8.89
N ALA A 633 -21.22 -36.09 8.18
CA ALA A 633 -21.47 -37.51 7.93
C ALA A 633 -21.35 -38.36 9.20
N THR A 634 -20.60 -37.90 10.21
CA THR A 634 -20.46 -38.61 11.49
C THR A 634 -21.75 -38.52 12.29
N SER A 635 -22.30 -37.31 12.45
CA SER A 635 -23.55 -37.10 13.21
C SER A 635 -24.82 -37.23 12.37
N LYS A 636 -24.68 -37.36 11.04
CA LYS A 636 -25.77 -37.41 10.05
C LYS A 636 -26.66 -36.17 10.07
N LYS A 637 -26.05 -34.99 10.18
CA LYS A 637 -26.77 -33.70 10.28
C LYS A 637 -26.27 -32.72 9.22
N SER A 638 -27.19 -31.91 8.71
CA SER A 638 -26.82 -30.69 7.98
C SER A 638 -26.33 -29.66 9.00
N ILE A 639 -25.12 -29.13 8.79
CA ILE A 639 -24.59 -28.02 9.57
C ILE A 639 -25.15 -26.70 9.03
N GLY A 640 -25.16 -26.54 7.71
CA GLY A 640 -25.69 -25.37 7.04
C GLY A 640 -25.98 -25.67 5.58
N GLN A 641 -26.92 -24.92 5.00
CA GLN A 641 -27.24 -25.01 3.58
C GLN A 641 -27.73 -23.66 3.05
N LYS A 642 -27.52 -23.44 1.75
CA LYS A 642 -28.00 -22.27 1.02
C LYS A 642 -28.56 -22.70 -0.32
N ILE A 643 -29.62 -22.03 -0.75
CA ILE A 643 -30.35 -22.33 -2.00
C ILE A 643 -30.21 -21.15 -2.95
N THR A 644 -29.95 -21.43 -4.23
CA THR A 644 -30.07 -20.45 -5.31
C THR A 644 -31.30 -20.74 -6.15
N THR A 645 -32.09 -19.70 -6.40
CA THR A 645 -33.22 -19.72 -7.35
C THR A 645 -32.90 -18.90 -8.59
N SER A 646 -31.70 -18.31 -8.68
CA SER A 646 -31.34 -17.38 -9.74
C SER A 646 -31.20 -18.12 -11.07
N ARG A 647 -31.74 -17.53 -12.13
CA ARG A 647 -31.57 -18.04 -13.51
C ARG A 647 -30.32 -17.47 -14.20
N THR A 648 -29.76 -16.41 -13.66
CA THR A 648 -28.46 -15.85 -14.05
C THR A 648 -27.40 -16.22 -13.01
N TRP A 649 -26.13 -16.12 -13.38
CA TRP A 649 -25.05 -16.25 -12.39
C TRP A 649 -25.25 -15.21 -11.28
N SER A 650 -25.13 -15.68 -10.04
CA SER A 650 -25.30 -14.86 -8.85
C SER A 650 -24.46 -15.44 -7.71
N PRO A 651 -23.93 -14.59 -6.81
CA PRO A 651 -23.19 -15.07 -5.66
C PRO A 651 -24.10 -15.76 -4.66
N LEU A 652 -23.63 -16.88 -4.12
CA LEU A 652 -24.27 -17.66 -3.08
C LEU A 652 -23.30 -17.77 -1.90
N SER A 653 -23.70 -17.21 -0.76
CA SER A 653 -22.88 -17.17 0.46
C SER A 653 -23.63 -17.71 1.68
N MET A 654 -22.91 -18.42 2.54
CA MET A 654 -23.38 -18.89 3.84
C MET A 654 -22.23 -19.01 4.86
N GLU A 655 -22.54 -18.72 6.11
CA GLU A 655 -21.66 -18.99 7.24
C GLU A 655 -22.10 -20.28 7.96
N PHE A 656 -21.14 -21.02 8.50
CA PHE A 656 -21.38 -22.22 9.27
C PHE A 656 -20.28 -22.45 10.31
N THR A 657 -20.67 -22.95 11.49
CA THR A 657 -19.75 -23.34 12.56
C THR A 657 -19.65 -24.86 12.62
N VAL A 658 -18.43 -25.37 12.58
CA VAL A 658 -18.16 -26.81 12.63
C VAL A 658 -18.15 -27.32 14.08
N PRO A 659 -18.28 -28.65 14.30
CA PRO A 659 -18.25 -29.21 15.65
C PRO A 659 -16.96 -28.87 16.40
N GLU A 660 -17.07 -28.57 17.70
CA GLU A 660 -15.94 -28.36 18.62
C GLU A 660 -15.07 -29.61 18.77
N THR A 661 -15.65 -30.79 18.60
CA THR A 661 -14.93 -32.05 18.71
C THR A 661 -14.26 -32.41 17.38
N ALA A 662 -12.95 -32.69 17.45
CA ALA A 662 -12.20 -33.17 16.30
C ALA A 662 -12.68 -34.55 15.82
N GLY A 663 -12.44 -34.88 14.55
CA GLY A 663 -12.67 -36.22 13.99
C GLY A 663 -14.06 -36.44 13.37
N HIS A 664 -14.92 -35.42 13.30
CA HIS A 664 -16.11 -35.50 12.46
C HIS A 664 -15.72 -35.52 10.98
N GLN A 665 -16.51 -36.19 10.14
CA GLN A 665 -16.31 -36.20 8.70
C GLN A 665 -17.27 -35.20 8.05
N LEU A 666 -16.77 -34.00 7.80
CA LEU A 666 -17.56 -32.95 7.14
C LEU A 666 -17.45 -33.05 5.63
N GLN A 667 -18.56 -32.79 4.95
CA GLN A 667 -18.66 -32.90 3.51
C GLN A 667 -19.39 -31.70 2.90
N ILE A 668 -18.88 -31.21 1.77
CA ILE A 668 -19.53 -30.20 0.94
C ILE A 668 -20.33 -30.93 -0.12
N TYR A 669 -21.63 -30.63 -0.21
CA TYR A 669 -22.55 -31.17 -1.21
C TYR A 669 -23.02 -30.04 -2.12
N LEU A 670 -22.87 -30.23 -3.44
CA LEU A 670 -23.43 -29.36 -4.48
C LEU A 670 -24.47 -30.16 -5.26
N TYR A 671 -25.73 -29.73 -5.19
CA TYR A 671 -26.85 -30.52 -5.73
C TYR A 671 -28.13 -29.70 -5.88
N SER A 672 -29.22 -30.37 -6.29
CA SER A 672 -30.55 -29.77 -6.43
C SER A 672 -31.37 -29.80 -5.15
N THR A 673 -32.44 -29.01 -5.10
CA THR A 673 -33.39 -29.00 -3.99
C THR A 673 -34.45 -30.11 -4.07
N ASN A 674 -34.70 -30.64 -5.26
CA ASN A 674 -35.65 -31.71 -5.52
C ASN A 674 -35.14 -32.62 -6.65
N TRP A 675 -34.76 -33.85 -6.32
CA TRP A 675 -34.24 -34.82 -7.29
C TRP A 675 -35.31 -35.45 -8.19
N GLN A 676 -36.60 -35.29 -7.86
CA GLN A 676 -37.71 -35.93 -8.58
C GLN A 676 -38.15 -35.15 -9.83
N VAL A 677 -37.58 -33.98 -10.07
CA VAL A 677 -37.87 -33.16 -11.24
C VAL A 677 -36.61 -32.96 -12.07
N ASP A 678 -36.80 -32.79 -13.37
CA ASP A 678 -35.71 -32.48 -14.29
C ASP A 678 -35.19 -31.07 -13.99
N SER A 679 -33.87 -30.93 -13.88
CA SER A 679 -33.23 -29.64 -13.63
C SER A 679 -31.75 -29.69 -13.94
N GLU A 680 -31.20 -28.54 -14.32
CA GLU A 680 -29.78 -28.35 -14.54
C GLU A 680 -29.30 -27.14 -13.75
N ILE A 681 -28.33 -27.36 -12.87
CA ILE A 681 -27.79 -26.36 -11.97
C ILE A 681 -26.29 -26.27 -12.21
N HIS A 682 -25.77 -25.04 -12.32
CA HIS A 682 -24.36 -24.80 -12.48
C HIS A 682 -23.79 -24.15 -11.21
N PHE A 683 -22.59 -24.57 -10.83
CA PHE A 683 -21.80 -24.00 -9.74
C PHE A 683 -20.41 -23.70 -10.25
N ASP A 684 -19.83 -22.63 -9.74
CA ASP A 684 -18.46 -22.26 -10.04
C ASP A 684 -17.83 -21.46 -8.89
N ASP A 685 -16.52 -21.24 -8.96
CA ASP A 685 -15.75 -20.38 -8.03
C ASP A 685 -16.07 -20.66 -6.55
N LEU A 686 -15.95 -21.93 -6.13
CA LEU A 686 -16.24 -22.31 -4.75
C LEU A 686 -15.05 -21.96 -3.84
N GLU A 687 -15.26 -20.98 -2.98
CA GLU A 687 -14.27 -20.47 -2.03
C GLU A 687 -14.77 -20.69 -0.59
N ILE A 688 -13.86 -21.03 0.33
CA ILE A 688 -14.17 -21.12 1.77
C ILE A 688 -13.13 -20.33 2.56
N TYR A 689 -13.62 -19.47 3.44
CA TYR A 689 -12.86 -18.61 4.33
C TYR A 689 -13.05 -19.03 5.77
N ARG A 690 -11.96 -19.08 6.55
CA ARG A 690 -11.98 -19.18 8.01
C ARG A 690 -12.13 -17.76 8.59
N ILE A 691 -13.16 -17.52 9.43
CA ILE A 691 -13.51 -16.16 9.90
C ILE A 691 -13.51 -15.96 11.42
N ASN A 692 -13.45 -17.02 12.24
CA ASN A 692 -13.35 -16.96 13.70
C ASN A 692 -13.02 -18.31 14.31
#